data_AF-A0A1F9A7F0-F1
#
_entry.id   AF-A0A1F9A7F0-F1
#
_cell.length_a   1.000
_cell.length_b   1.000
_cell.length_c   1.000
_cell.angle_alpha   90.00
_cell.angle_beta   90.00
_cell.angle_gamma   90.00
#
_symmetry.space_group_name_H-M   'P 1'
#
loop_
_entity.id
_entity.type
_entity.pdbx_description
1 polymer ?
#
loop_
_entity_poly.entity_id
_entity_poly.type
_entity_poly.pdbx_seq_one_letter_code
_entity_poly.pdbx_strand_id
1 'polypeptide(L)'
;MVEEKRKKISEKINELKGKLKGTKGLTRESYEKELRKVEGSLIDEILSLKVLDPAMGSGHFLVEAITFLARALIEAFGESPEETGEDEIRWARREVVERCIFGVDLNPMAVELAKLSLWLYTVAKGKPLNFLDHHLKCGNSLIGAKVEDLYHLPEKKKKNKDAALSLSLPMEFPALTIDLGLAVGDYLLIEKIASEDVKDIKKKTELYQNLNKERIDKWRDIANIWISSFFGVKIDQKLYKAFSDYILGKEERIPKEWVEEYLNKALNLAKEKNFFHWELEFPEVFFDHHGKQLITPGFDAVVGNPPYERTKYLLQDQSAYDRFFKTAFGAYDIYVLFIEKSLSLISSIGNFSFIVSNKFLISDYGNKLRDMICKDYNVTQLIDLTECPSVFKDALISPLVIVANKRKSDFVYIAVFKKDFPEEISKLSDTFHQYIDCIETELVDIERRPAKELRHPETGHFNIYLVGNKKRLERKMYSNALILKKLMSIRTGVMGFEYWSFEPHITEVGSPSSDYLKLLTPSLIDKYEILWGTQPIDIYKHNLRYPVLNIRNAPINNITREFFVSSKIVVRGTARKLSAALDTEGHALLVAIHGILYHSLTDALFLLSLINSRLLNWLHIISYYSARIPQGSLRYPISFYENLPIRRIAFVTPKEVQEKVLRDAKNHYKMYLESAKPDAVFNLVESSLMKEHKPDAELVKKHNADPLNKDWQIPEGILWEQSDVVHDALAFLAEQMIEMNKDKQREIKGFLGWLESQLKIQSGADGNSGIEALTGKTQIKNYLGDYQKGEEDLPFEEFWKILEKNKTRIQTNLKARDLYENIKAEYEKSLSKLLPLKEKLHKTDWLIDQIVYKLYGLTEDEIKIVEGKS
;
A
#
# COMPACT_ATOMS: atom_id res chain seq x y z
N MET A 1 -7.76 25.48 -11.42
CA MET A 1 -9.18 25.80 -11.76
C MET A 1 -9.41 27.30 -11.84
N VAL A 2 -9.17 28.06 -10.76
CA VAL A 2 -9.26 29.53 -10.76
C VAL A 2 -8.45 30.13 -11.93
N GLU A 3 -7.20 29.69 -12.13
CA GLU A 3 -6.38 30.11 -13.27
C GLU A 3 -6.99 29.80 -14.64
N GLU A 4 -7.64 28.64 -14.82
CA GLU A 4 -8.33 28.30 -16.06
C GLU A 4 -9.50 29.26 -16.33
N LYS A 5 -10.26 29.61 -15.28
CA LYS A 5 -11.34 30.60 -15.35
C LYS A 5 -10.78 31.99 -15.68
N ARG A 6 -9.71 32.43 -14.99
CA ARG A 6 -9.00 33.70 -15.28
C ARG A 6 -8.53 33.76 -16.73
N LYS A 7 -7.93 32.68 -17.25
CA LYS A 7 -7.49 32.59 -18.64
C LYS A 7 -8.65 32.72 -19.63
N LYS A 8 -9.74 31.99 -19.41
CA LYS A 8 -10.96 32.06 -20.24
C LYS A 8 -11.55 33.47 -20.28
N ILE A 9 -11.56 34.17 -19.15
CA ILE A 9 -12.02 35.57 -19.08
C ILE A 9 -11.04 36.50 -19.80
N SER A 10 -9.73 36.32 -19.61
CA SER A 10 -8.69 37.09 -20.31
C SER A 10 -8.79 36.95 -21.84
N GLU A 11 -9.06 35.74 -22.34
CA GLU A 11 -9.30 35.48 -23.76
C GLU A 11 -10.52 36.24 -24.30
N LYS A 12 -11.64 36.25 -23.56
CA LYS A 12 -12.83 37.05 -23.91
C LYS A 12 -12.55 38.56 -23.92
N ILE A 13 -11.78 39.06 -22.95
CA ILE A 13 -11.37 40.47 -22.90
C ILE A 13 -10.52 40.82 -24.13
N ASN A 14 -9.60 39.94 -24.53
CA ASN A 14 -8.78 40.14 -25.72
C ASN A 14 -9.61 40.13 -27.01
N GLU A 15 -10.62 39.27 -27.12
CA GLU A 15 -11.56 39.27 -28.24
C GLU A 15 -12.35 40.58 -28.33
N LEU A 16 -12.83 41.10 -27.19
CA LEU A 16 -13.49 42.41 -27.11
C LEU A 16 -12.57 43.55 -27.54
N LYS A 17 -11.31 43.55 -27.08
CA LYS A 17 -10.29 44.53 -27.51
C LYS A 17 -10.04 44.47 -29.02
N GLY A 18 -10.06 43.28 -29.61
CA GLY A 18 -9.96 43.09 -31.06
C GLY A 18 -11.13 43.69 -31.82
N LYS A 19 -12.37 43.49 -31.33
CA LYS A 19 -13.59 44.06 -31.91
C LYS A 19 -13.63 45.59 -31.88
N LEU A 20 -13.04 46.22 -30.85
CA LEU A 20 -12.92 47.68 -30.75
C LEU A 20 -11.96 48.26 -31.81
N LYS A 21 -10.94 47.52 -32.23
CA LYS A 21 -9.92 47.97 -33.19
C LYS A 21 -10.33 47.79 -34.67
N GLY A 22 -11.41 47.07 -34.97
CA GLY A 22 -11.86 46.79 -36.34
C GLY A 22 -12.76 47.87 -36.95
N THR A 23 -12.73 48.02 -38.28
CA THR A 23 -13.47 49.04 -39.08
C THR A 23 -15.00 48.85 -39.13
N LYS A 24 -15.56 47.88 -38.39
CA LYS A 24 -17.00 47.70 -38.10
C LYS A 24 -17.25 47.47 -36.59
N GLY A 25 -16.46 48.14 -35.73
CA GLY A 25 -16.37 47.85 -34.29
C GLY A 25 -17.39 48.55 -33.39
N LEU A 26 -17.62 47.94 -32.21
CA LEU A 26 -18.41 48.41 -31.07
C LEU A 26 -18.09 49.88 -30.72
N THR A 27 -19.09 50.66 -30.29
CA THR A 27 -18.86 51.99 -29.70
C THR A 27 -18.07 51.87 -28.39
N ARG A 28 -17.29 52.91 -28.03
CA ARG A 28 -16.47 52.92 -26.80
C ARG A 28 -17.31 52.67 -25.53
N GLU A 29 -18.51 53.25 -25.47
CA GLU A 29 -19.46 53.07 -24.37
C GLU A 29 -20.01 51.63 -24.32
N SER A 30 -20.31 51.02 -25.47
CA SER A 30 -20.71 49.61 -25.55
C SER A 30 -19.57 48.68 -25.11
N TYR A 31 -18.33 49.01 -25.46
CA TYR A 31 -17.15 48.25 -25.07
C TYR A 31 -16.93 48.31 -23.56
N GLU A 32 -17.01 49.50 -22.94
CA GLU A 32 -16.86 49.66 -21.49
C GLU A 32 -17.97 48.92 -20.71
N LYS A 33 -19.20 48.88 -21.24
CA LYS A 33 -20.30 48.11 -20.65
C LYS A 33 -20.09 46.60 -20.77
N GLU A 34 -19.67 46.10 -21.93
CA GLU A 34 -19.36 44.69 -22.12
C GLU A 34 -18.12 44.25 -21.32
N LEU A 35 -17.12 45.11 -21.21
CA LEU A 35 -15.93 44.86 -20.41
C LEU A 35 -16.29 44.66 -18.93
N ARG A 36 -17.06 45.57 -18.32
CA ARG A 36 -17.54 45.41 -16.93
C ARG A 36 -18.36 44.14 -16.75
N LYS A 37 -19.15 43.75 -17.75
CA LYS A 37 -19.93 42.50 -17.74
C LYS A 37 -19.04 41.26 -17.79
N VAL A 38 -17.95 41.30 -18.56
CA VAL A 38 -16.98 40.20 -18.65
C VAL A 38 -16.10 40.12 -17.40
N GLU A 39 -15.70 41.25 -16.83
CA GLU A 39 -14.97 41.31 -15.55
C GLU A 39 -15.83 40.79 -14.40
N GLY A 40 -17.09 41.26 -14.29
CA GLY A 40 -18.06 40.73 -13.33
C GLY A 40 -18.32 39.23 -13.48
N SER A 41 -18.17 38.69 -14.70
CA SER A 41 -18.33 37.24 -14.93
C SER A 41 -17.21 36.40 -14.32
N LEU A 42 -16.02 36.96 -14.00
CA LEU A 42 -14.97 36.21 -13.31
C LEU A 42 -15.36 35.93 -11.86
N ILE A 43 -15.96 36.90 -11.17
CA ILE A 43 -16.46 36.78 -9.80
C ILE A 43 -17.51 35.68 -9.74
N ASP A 44 -18.50 35.74 -10.64
CA ASP A 44 -19.54 34.70 -10.74
C ASP A 44 -18.95 33.33 -11.06
N GLU A 45 -17.95 33.24 -11.95
CA GLU A 45 -17.27 31.98 -12.28
C GLU A 45 -16.46 31.42 -11.11
N ILE A 46 -15.87 32.25 -10.24
CA ILE A 46 -15.20 31.81 -9.00
C ILE A 46 -16.22 31.33 -7.98
N LEU A 47 -17.29 32.11 -7.76
CA LEU A 47 -18.36 31.77 -6.80
C LEU A 47 -19.22 30.58 -7.26
N SER A 48 -19.12 30.18 -8.53
CA SER A 48 -19.74 28.96 -9.05
C SER A 48 -18.98 27.68 -8.71
N LEU A 49 -17.72 27.78 -8.24
CA LEU A 49 -16.90 26.59 -7.96
C LEU A 49 -17.44 25.81 -6.78
N LYS A 50 -17.57 24.50 -6.93
CA LYS A 50 -18.08 23.60 -5.89
C LYS A 50 -16.93 22.73 -5.33
N VAL A 51 -16.54 22.97 -4.08
CA VAL A 51 -15.46 22.28 -3.36
C VAL A 51 -16.03 21.42 -2.23
N LEU A 52 -15.74 20.13 -2.24
CA LEU A 52 -16.24 19.15 -1.29
C LEU A 52 -15.14 18.58 -0.41
N ASP A 53 -15.43 18.41 0.88
CA ASP A 53 -14.80 17.40 1.75
C ASP A 53 -15.83 16.33 2.20
N PRO A 54 -15.70 15.06 1.76
CA PRO A 54 -16.68 14.01 2.06
C PRO A 54 -16.46 13.32 3.42
N ALA A 55 -15.45 13.75 4.18
CA ALA A 55 -15.16 13.32 5.54
C ALA A 55 -14.57 14.50 6.33
N MET A 56 -15.33 15.60 6.39
CA MET A 56 -14.80 16.93 6.72
C MET A 56 -14.22 17.08 8.13
N GLY A 57 -14.59 16.21 9.08
CA GLY A 57 -14.15 16.32 10.46
C GLY A 57 -14.49 17.70 11.04
N SER A 58 -13.50 18.38 11.60
CA SER A 58 -13.67 19.77 12.11
C SER A 58 -13.64 20.86 11.04
N GLY A 59 -13.59 20.51 9.74
CA GLY A 59 -13.66 21.47 8.64
C GLY A 59 -12.33 22.17 8.31
N HIS A 60 -11.18 21.70 8.78
CA HIS A 60 -9.87 22.34 8.50
C HIS A 60 -9.59 22.51 6.99
N PHE A 61 -9.84 21.49 6.17
CA PHE A 61 -9.66 21.59 4.71
C PHE A 61 -10.64 22.58 4.08
N LEU A 62 -11.86 22.67 4.60
CA LEU A 62 -12.86 23.63 4.14
C LEU A 62 -12.45 25.06 4.48
N VAL A 63 -11.88 25.30 5.66
CA VAL A 63 -11.32 26.61 6.04
C VAL A 63 -10.23 27.03 5.06
N GLU A 64 -9.29 26.15 4.71
CA GLU A 64 -8.24 26.49 3.74
C GLU A 64 -8.78 26.69 2.32
N ALA A 65 -9.77 25.92 1.89
CA ALA A 65 -10.46 26.17 0.62
C ALA A 65 -11.11 27.56 0.59
N ILE A 66 -11.69 28.01 1.72
CA ILE A 66 -12.23 29.37 1.85
C ILE A 66 -11.13 30.41 1.78
N THR A 67 -10.02 30.22 2.50
CA THR A 67 -8.86 31.13 2.45
C THR A 67 -8.40 31.34 1.01
N PHE A 68 -8.21 30.24 0.27
CA PHE A 68 -7.76 30.27 -1.11
C PHE A 68 -8.75 30.97 -2.05
N LEU A 69 -10.03 30.59 -2.00
CA LEU A 69 -11.05 31.13 -2.89
C LEU A 69 -11.40 32.60 -2.56
N ALA A 70 -11.39 32.99 -1.28
CA ALA A 70 -11.62 34.38 -0.87
C ALA A 70 -10.49 35.29 -1.37
N ARG A 71 -9.24 34.84 -1.28
CA ARG A 71 -8.08 35.54 -1.87
C ARG A 71 -8.25 35.68 -3.39
N ALA A 72 -8.59 34.58 -4.07
CA ALA A 72 -8.81 34.60 -5.51
C ALA A 72 -9.95 35.55 -5.93
N LEU A 73 -10.99 35.66 -5.10
CA LEU A 73 -12.11 36.57 -5.30
C LEU A 73 -11.69 38.04 -5.18
N ILE A 74 -10.93 38.40 -4.15
CA ILE A 74 -10.39 39.76 -3.96
C ILE A 74 -9.50 40.16 -5.14
N GLU A 75 -8.57 39.28 -5.53
CA GLU A 75 -7.71 39.52 -6.69
C GLU A 75 -8.52 39.68 -8.00
N ALA A 76 -9.71 39.09 -8.09
CA ALA A 76 -10.61 39.28 -9.24
C ALA A 76 -11.31 40.66 -9.24
N PHE A 77 -11.43 41.31 -8.08
CA PHE A 77 -11.85 42.72 -7.97
C PHE A 77 -10.75 43.72 -8.34
N GLY A 78 -9.51 43.25 -8.56
CA GLY A 78 -8.37 44.10 -8.89
C GLY A 78 -7.67 44.71 -7.67
N GLU A 79 -7.96 44.21 -6.47
CA GLU A 79 -7.31 44.62 -5.23
C GLU A 79 -6.20 43.63 -4.83
N SER A 80 -5.13 44.13 -4.20
CA SER A 80 -4.13 43.25 -3.59
C SER A 80 -4.64 42.73 -2.25
N PRO A 81 -4.66 41.40 -2.00
CA PRO A 81 -5.07 40.83 -0.72
C PRO A 81 -4.30 41.39 0.50
N GLU A 82 -3.08 41.88 0.29
CA GLU A 82 -2.24 42.49 1.34
C GLU A 82 -2.61 43.95 1.64
N GLU A 83 -3.29 44.63 0.70
CA GLU A 83 -3.68 46.04 0.78
C GLU A 83 -5.19 46.23 1.01
N THR A 84 -5.98 45.15 0.86
CA THR A 84 -7.43 45.10 1.09
C THR A 84 -7.76 45.16 2.59
N GLY A 85 -8.82 45.89 2.95
CA GLY A 85 -9.29 46.01 4.31
C GLY A 85 -9.87 44.69 4.86
N GLU A 86 -9.85 44.53 6.19
CA GLU A 86 -10.37 43.33 6.84
C GLU A 86 -11.85 43.04 6.51
N ASP A 87 -12.65 44.09 6.25
CA ASP A 87 -14.08 43.95 6.00
C ASP A 87 -14.36 43.38 4.60
N GLU A 88 -13.57 43.72 3.58
CA GLU A 88 -13.66 43.12 2.24
C GLU A 88 -13.24 41.64 2.27
N ILE A 89 -12.18 41.31 3.01
CA ILE A 89 -11.76 39.91 3.23
C ILE A 89 -12.86 39.10 3.93
N ARG A 90 -13.49 39.67 4.97
CA ARG A 90 -14.62 39.02 5.65
C ARG A 90 -15.80 38.82 4.72
N TRP A 91 -16.15 39.80 3.89
CA TRP A 91 -17.20 39.67 2.88
C TRP A 91 -16.89 38.52 1.91
N ALA A 92 -15.67 38.49 1.35
CA ALA A 92 -15.27 37.44 0.41
C ALA A 92 -15.35 36.04 1.02
N ARG A 93 -14.91 35.87 2.27
CA ARG A 93 -15.04 34.60 3.01
C ARG A 93 -16.50 34.18 3.20
N ARG A 94 -17.40 35.14 3.49
CA ARG A 94 -18.84 34.88 3.67
C ARG A 94 -19.51 34.45 2.37
N GLU A 95 -19.18 35.07 1.24
CA GLU A 95 -19.74 34.66 -0.06
C GLU A 95 -19.26 33.26 -0.47
N VAL A 96 -17.97 32.97 -0.24
CA VAL A 96 -17.38 31.67 -0.58
C VAL A 96 -17.98 30.56 0.27
N VAL A 97 -18.08 30.73 1.60
CA VAL A 97 -18.60 29.66 2.48
C VAL A 97 -20.05 29.30 2.16
N GLU A 98 -20.89 30.26 1.75
CA GLU A 98 -22.30 30.00 1.46
C GLU A 98 -22.54 29.32 0.10
N ARG A 99 -21.65 29.53 -0.89
CA ARG A 99 -21.89 29.11 -2.28
C ARG A 99 -20.95 28.01 -2.77
N CYS A 100 -19.73 27.95 -2.26
CA CYS A 100 -18.66 27.14 -2.82
C CYS A 100 -18.32 25.89 -2.00
N ILE A 101 -18.64 25.89 -0.70
CA ILE A 101 -18.06 24.95 0.27
C ILE A 101 -19.08 23.90 0.69
N PHE A 102 -18.73 22.63 0.50
CA PHE A 102 -19.57 21.47 0.77
C PHE A 102 -18.84 20.50 1.69
N GLY A 103 -19.58 19.89 2.60
CA GLY A 103 -19.01 19.00 3.61
C GLY A 103 -19.98 17.92 4.04
N VAL A 104 -19.46 16.69 4.17
CA VAL A 104 -20.21 15.57 4.73
C VAL A 104 -19.38 14.90 5.81
N ASP A 105 -20.03 14.55 6.92
CA ASP A 105 -19.42 13.71 7.95
C ASP A 105 -20.47 12.76 8.54
N LEU A 106 -20.02 11.55 8.93
CA LEU A 106 -20.89 10.56 9.58
C LEU A 106 -21.19 10.96 11.03
N ASN A 107 -20.26 11.65 11.70
CA ASN A 107 -20.41 12.06 13.08
C ASN A 107 -21.14 13.41 13.15
N PRO A 108 -22.35 13.49 13.72
CA PRO A 108 -23.07 14.75 13.83
C PRO A 108 -22.30 15.82 14.62
N MET A 109 -21.46 15.42 15.59
CA MET A 109 -20.62 16.36 16.32
C MET A 109 -19.53 16.98 15.44
N ALA A 110 -18.95 16.22 14.51
CA ALA A 110 -17.98 16.74 13.55
C ALA A 110 -18.61 17.80 12.65
N VAL A 111 -19.85 17.56 12.18
CA VAL A 111 -20.62 18.55 11.40
C VAL A 111 -20.80 19.86 12.18
N GLU A 112 -21.19 19.79 13.45
CA GLU A 112 -21.37 20.98 14.28
C GLU A 112 -20.04 21.69 14.59
N LEU A 113 -18.95 20.95 14.79
CA LEU A 113 -17.61 21.52 14.94
C LEU A 113 -17.15 22.22 13.66
N ALA A 114 -17.38 21.62 12.49
CA ALA A 114 -17.08 22.25 11.20
C ALA A 114 -17.87 23.55 11.01
N LYS A 115 -19.18 23.56 11.32
CA LYS A 115 -20.01 24.78 11.30
C LYS A 115 -19.42 25.85 12.22
N LEU A 116 -19.06 25.50 13.45
CA LEU A 116 -18.46 26.42 14.41
C LEU A 116 -17.13 27.00 13.90
N SER A 117 -16.23 26.15 13.38
CA SER A 117 -14.95 26.58 12.82
C SER A 117 -15.13 27.55 11.65
N LEU A 118 -16.08 27.27 10.76
CA LEU A 118 -16.41 28.12 9.63
C LEU A 118 -17.01 29.45 10.08
N TRP A 119 -17.95 29.44 11.03
CA TRP A 119 -18.53 30.66 11.59
C TRP A 119 -17.51 31.55 12.30
N LEU A 120 -16.57 30.97 13.06
CA LEU A 120 -15.47 31.71 13.69
C LEU A 120 -14.56 32.35 12.63
N TYR A 121 -14.37 31.67 11.50
CA TYR A 121 -13.54 32.16 10.40
C TYR A 121 -14.23 33.24 9.54
N THR A 122 -15.56 33.24 9.46
CA THR A 122 -16.37 34.18 8.67
C THR A 122 -17.11 35.24 9.49
N VAL A 123 -16.82 35.35 10.79
CA VAL A 123 -17.50 36.29 11.70
C VAL A 123 -17.28 37.74 11.25
N ALA A 124 -18.37 38.51 11.20
CA ALA A 124 -18.36 39.93 10.85
C ALA A 124 -19.20 40.73 11.85
N LYS A 125 -18.70 41.91 12.24
CA LYS A 125 -19.34 42.74 13.27
C LYS A 125 -20.73 43.18 12.82
N GLY A 126 -21.74 42.95 13.65
CA GLY A 126 -23.11 43.35 13.37
C GLY A 126 -23.84 42.50 12.32
N LYS A 127 -23.26 41.37 11.88
CA LYS A 127 -23.86 40.43 10.94
C LYS A 127 -24.17 39.09 11.65
N PRO A 128 -25.23 38.38 11.26
CA PRO A 128 -25.52 37.04 11.77
C PRO A 128 -24.55 35.99 11.23
N LEU A 129 -24.54 34.81 11.86
CA LEU A 129 -23.84 33.63 11.35
C LEU A 129 -24.53 33.14 10.07
N ASN A 130 -23.74 32.72 9.07
CA ASN A 130 -24.24 32.21 7.79
C ASN A 130 -25.07 30.93 7.98
N PHE A 131 -26.08 30.72 7.14
CA PHE A 131 -26.81 29.45 7.09
C PHE A 131 -25.97 28.43 6.29
N LEU A 132 -25.66 27.28 6.89
CA LEU A 132 -24.74 26.27 6.31
C LEU A 132 -25.34 24.87 6.16
N ASP A 133 -26.56 24.63 6.65
CA ASP A 133 -27.15 23.27 6.70
C ASP A 133 -27.42 22.67 5.32
N HIS A 134 -27.55 23.52 4.29
CA HIS A 134 -27.77 23.06 2.91
C HIS A 134 -26.50 22.48 2.28
N HIS A 135 -25.31 22.83 2.77
CA HIS A 135 -24.02 22.35 2.25
C HIS A 135 -23.21 21.49 3.23
N LEU A 136 -23.44 21.63 4.54
CA LEU A 136 -22.78 20.82 5.58
C LEU A 136 -23.77 19.82 6.16
N LYS A 137 -23.61 18.55 5.80
CA LYS A 137 -24.59 17.50 6.06
C LYS A 137 -24.03 16.36 6.90
N CYS A 138 -24.88 15.79 7.75
CA CYS A 138 -24.60 14.57 8.50
C CYS A 138 -25.03 13.35 7.66
N GLY A 139 -24.14 12.39 7.43
CA GLY A 139 -24.45 11.18 6.68
C GLY A 139 -23.24 10.30 6.38
N ASN A 140 -23.50 9.03 6.06
CA ASN A 140 -22.49 8.10 5.58
C ASN A 140 -22.19 8.35 4.09
N SER A 141 -21.16 9.15 3.82
CA SER A 141 -20.72 9.53 2.47
C SER A 141 -20.41 8.35 1.55
N LEU A 142 -20.14 7.15 2.08
CA LEU A 142 -19.86 5.95 1.30
C LEU A 142 -21.11 5.17 0.86
N ILE A 143 -22.27 5.37 1.52
CA ILE A 143 -23.47 4.55 1.28
C ILE A 143 -24.61 5.43 0.76
N GLY A 144 -24.99 5.24 -0.50
CA GLY A 144 -26.17 5.90 -1.08
C GLY A 144 -26.42 5.51 -2.53
N ALA A 145 -27.68 5.57 -2.93
CA ALA A 145 -28.13 5.32 -4.30
C ALA A 145 -27.92 6.55 -5.20
N LYS A 146 -27.74 6.32 -6.49
CA LYS A 146 -27.91 7.35 -7.53
C LYS A 146 -29.36 7.42 -7.96
N VAL A 147 -29.77 8.52 -8.57
CA VAL A 147 -31.10 8.69 -9.16
C VAL A 147 -31.37 7.64 -10.23
N GLU A 148 -30.37 7.31 -11.06
CA GLU A 148 -30.48 6.27 -12.08
C GLU A 148 -30.74 4.88 -11.48
N ASP A 149 -30.19 4.60 -10.30
CA ASP A 149 -30.36 3.30 -9.64
C ASP A 149 -31.82 3.07 -9.22
N LEU A 150 -32.59 4.12 -8.96
CA LEU A 150 -33.98 4.01 -8.50
C LEU A 150 -34.90 3.37 -9.55
N TYR A 151 -34.52 3.41 -10.83
CA TYR A 151 -35.32 2.83 -11.91
C TYR A 151 -35.22 1.30 -11.97
N HIS A 152 -34.21 0.70 -11.32
CA HIS A 152 -33.93 -0.74 -11.38
C HIS A 152 -33.52 -1.32 -10.03
N LEU A 153 -34.18 -2.37 -9.55
CA LEU A 153 -33.68 -3.09 -8.39
C LEU A 153 -32.35 -3.80 -8.70
N PRO A 154 -31.46 -3.95 -7.70
CA PRO A 154 -30.21 -4.67 -7.90
C PRO A 154 -30.49 -6.16 -8.13
N GLU A 155 -30.17 -6.68 -9.32
CA GLU A 155 -30.29 -8.10 -9.59
C GLU A 155 -29.27 -8.92 -8.77
N LYS A 156 -29.70 -10.05 -8.19
CA LYS A 156 -28.76 -11.05 -7.66
C LYS A 156 -28.04 -11.69 -8.84
N LYS A 157 -26.71 -11.56 -8.92
CA LYS A 157 -25.88 -12.37 -9.84
C LYS A 157 -26.21 -13.86 -9.66
N LYS A 158 -27.03 -14.44 -10.54
CA LYS A 158 -27.24 -15.89 -10.62
C LYS A 158 -25.97 -16.52 -11.19
N LYS A 159 -25.51 -17.62 -10.58
CA LYS A 159 -24.33 -18.39 -11.03
C LYS A 159 -24.55 -19.19 -12.33
N ASN A 160 -25.75 -19.21 -12.91
CA ASN A 160 -26.05 -19.95 -14.13
C ASN A 160 -26.10 -19.02 -15.36
N LYS A 161 -25.30 -19.35 -16.38
CA LYS A 161 -25.24 -18.67 -17.69
C LYS A 161 -26.52 -18.84 -18.53
N ASP A 162 -27.43 -19.74 -18.17
CA ASP A 162 -28.61 -20.09 -18.98
C ASP A 162 -29.93 -19.38 -18.58
N ALA A 163 -29.89 -18.39 -17.68
CA ALA A 163 -31.08 -17.64 -17.27
C ALA A 163 -31.08 -16.18 -17.77
N ALA A 164 -30.51 -15.94 -18.95
CA ALA A 164 -30.54 -14.65 -19.61
C ALA A 164 -31.91 -14.45 -20.30
N LEU A 165 -33.00 -14.22 -19.55
CA LEU A 165 -34.22 -13.54 -20.04
C LEU A 165 -35.28 -13.30 -18.94
N SER A 166 -34.95 -12.55 -17.89
CA SER A 166 -36.00 -11.90 -17.08
C SER A 166 -35.61 -10.45 -16.78
N LEU A 167 -35.47 -9.65 -17.84
CA LEU A 167 -35.37 -8.20 -17.70
C LEU A 167 -36.69 -7.67 -17.15
N SER A 168 -36.72 -7.29 -15.87
CA SER A 168 -37.79 -6.45 -15.34
C SER A 168 -37.75 -5.10 -16.05
N LEU A 169 -38.89 -4.63 -16.55
CA LEU A 169 -38.99 -3.30 -17.17
C LEU A 169 -38.54 -2.22 -16.16
N PRO A 170 -37.80 -1.19 -16.61
CA PRO A 170 -37.46 -0.04 -15.79
C PRO A 170 -38.72 0.58 -15.18
N MET A 171 -38.63 1.04 -13.94
CA MET A 171 -39.64 1.96 -13.40
C MET A 171 -39.46 3.33 -14.05
N GLU A 172 -40.54 4.11 -14.14
CA GLU A 172 -40.47 5.50 -14.60
C GLU A 172 -40.96 6.45 -13.50
N PHE A 173 -40.16 7.48 -13.22
CA PHE A 173 -40.48 8.52 -12.24
C PHE A 173 -40.43 9.93 -12.85
N PRO A 174 -41.37 10.31 -13.76
CA PRO A 174 -41.38 11.66 -14.33
C PRO A 174 -41.43 12.78 -13.28
N ALA A 175 -42.10 12.52 -12.15
CA ALA A 175 -42.18 13.45 -11.03
C ALA A 175 -40.81 13.72 -10.37
N LEU A 176 -39.89 12.77 -10.39
CA LEU A 176 -38.55 12.93 -9.80
C LEU A 176 -37.76 14.02 -10.52
N THR A 177 -37.81 14.03 -11.86
CA THR A 177 -37.16 15.09 -12.67
C THR A 177 -37.73 16.47 -12.33
N ILE A 178 -39.05 16.59 -12.20
CA ILE A 178 -39.70 17.87 -11.86
C ILE A 178 -39.28 18.31 -10.45
N ASP A 179 -39.35 17.42 -9.47
CA ASP A 179 -38.99 17.72 -8.08
C ASP A 179 -37.51 18.09 -7.95
N LEU A 180 -36.60 17.43 -8.69
CA LEU A 180 -35.19 17.77 -8.74
C LEU A 180 -34.97 19.17 -9.34
N GLY A 181 -35.62 19.50 -10.45
CA GLY A 181 -35.50 20.83 -11.06
C GLY A 181 -35.99 21.96 -10.15
N LEU A 182 -37.12 21.73 -9.48
CA LEU A 182 -37.64 22.66 -8.47
C LEU A 182 -36.72 22.74 -7.25
N ALA A 183 -36.13 21.62 -6.83
CA ALA A 183 -35.16 21.59 -5.75
C ALA A 183 -33.93 22.44 -6.07
N VAL A 184 -33.33 22.26 -7.25
CA VAL A 184 -32.22 23.10 -7.73
C VAL A 184 -32.61 24.58 -7.71
N GLY A 185 -33.84 24.92 -8.14
CA GLY A 185 -34.36 26.28 -8.06
C GLY A 185 -34.39 26.86 -6.64
N ASP A 186 -34.88 26.08 -5.68
CA ASP A 186 -34.94 26.49 -4.27
C ASP A 186 -33.54 26.62 -3.64
N TYR A 187 -32.59 25.75 -3.97
CA TYR A 187 -31.18 25.89 -3.56
C TYR A 187 -30.55 27.19 -4.08
N LEU A 188 -30.77 27.53 -5.36
CA LEU A 188 -30.30 28.79 -5.94
C LEU A 188 -30.95 30.02 -5.29
N LEU A 189 -32.18 29.90 -4.78
CA LEU A 189 -32.83 30.96 -4.00
C LEU A 189 -32.17 31.11 -2.62
N ILE A 190 -31.83 30.01 -1.94
CA ILE A 190 -31.10 30.04 -0.66
C ILE A 190 -29.76 30.78 -0.83
N GLU A 191 -29.01 30.49 -1.91
CA GLU A 191 -27.71 31.15 -2.20
C GLU A 191 -27.83 32.66 -2.52
N LYS A 192 -28.98 33.10 -3.04
CA LYS A 192 -29.24 34.50 -3.42
C LYS A 192 -29.84 35.36 -2.32
N ILE A 193 -30.52 34.75 -1.33
CA ILE A 193 -31.01 35.48 -0.17
C ILE A 193 -29.79 36.01 0.60
N ALA A 194 -29.84 37.29 0.99
CA ALA A 194 -28.77 37.92 1.74
C ALA A 194 -28.59 37.24 3.12
N SER A 195 -27.55 37.59 3.86
CA SER A 195 -27.34 37.10 5.24
C SER A 195 -26.90 38.25 6.13
N GLU A 196 -27.73 39.29 6.09
CA GLU A 196 -27.48 40.59 6.73
C GLU A 196 -28.16 40.69 8.09
N ASP A 197 -29.28 40.01 8.27
CA ASP A 197 -29.99 39.95 9.55
C ASP A 197 -30.52 38.54 9.90
N VAL A 198 -31.03 38.39 11.12
CA VAL A 198 -31.55 37.10 11.63
C VAL A 198 -32.80 36.64 10.86
N LYS A 199 -33.57 37.55 10.25
CA LYS A 199 -34.76 37.20 9.46
C LYS A 199 -34.36 36.52 8.16
N ASP A 200 -33.28 36.97 7.53
CA ASP A 200 -32.72 36.33 6.34
C ASP A 200 -32.37 34.86 6.63
N ILE A 201 -31.67 34.61 7.74
CA ILE A 201 -31.27 33.25 8.15
C ILE A 201 -32.51 32.37 8.39
N LYS A 202 -33.53 32.89 9.11
CA LYS A 202 -34.79 32.17 9.30
C LYS A 202 -35.47 31.82 7.98
N LYS A 203 -35.50 32.75 7.03
CA LYS A 203 -36.08 32.52 5.70
C LYS A 203 -35.33 31.43 4.94
N LYS A 204 -33.98 31.40 5.00
CA LYS A 204 -33.17 30.33 4.41
C LYS A 204 -33.48 28.97 5.05
N THR A 205 -33.59 28.92 6.38
CA THR A 205 -33.96 27.71 7.12
C THR A 205 -35.35 27.19 6.74
N GLU A 206 -36.36 28.06 6.71
CA GLU A 206 -37.73 27.69 6.32
C GLU A 206 -37.79 27.17 4.88
N LEU A 207 -37.09 27.84 3.95
CA LEU A 207 -37.03 27.41 2.55
C LEU A 207 -36.38 26.03 2.42
N TYR A 208 -35.27 25.78 3.13
CA TYR A 208 -34.59 24.49 3.13
C TYR A 208 -35.45 23.37 3.73
N GLN A 209 -36.20 23.64 4.80
CA GLN A 209 -37.11 22.68 5.41
C GLN A 209 -38.28 22.33 4.49
N ASN A 210 -38.91 23.34 3.86
CA ASN A 210 -40.02 23.14 2.94
C ASN A 210 -39.58 22.39 1.68
N LEU A 211 -38.42 22.76 1.10
CA LEU A 211 -37.78 22.04 0.01
C LEU A 211 -37.68 20.54 0.31
N ASN A 212 -37.06 20.18 1.45
CA ASN A 212 -36.85 18.78 1.80
C ASN A 212 -38.20 18.05 1.94
N LYS A 213 -39.11 18.63 2.72
CA LYS A 213 -40.42 18.05 3.01
C LYS A 213 -41.28 17.83 1.75
N GLU A 214 -41.33 18.83 0.86
CA GLU A 214 -42.24 18.81 -0.30
C GLU A 214 -41.65 18.06 -1.49
N ARG A 215 -40.32 18.09 -1.64
CA ARG A 215 -39.64 17.61 -2.86
C ARG A 215 -38.79 16.37 -2.60
N ILE A 216 -37.88 16.40 -1.62
CA ILE A 216 -36.78 15.42 -1.52
C ILE A 216 -37.12 14.21 -0.63
N ASP A 217 -37.82 14.40 0.48
CA ASP A 217 -38.01 13.37 1.52
C ASP A 217 -38.62 12.07 0.96
N LYS A 218 -39.63 12.18 0.10
CA LYS A 218 -40.28 11.03 -0.57
C LYS A 218 -39.31 10.24 -1.45
N TRP A 219 -38.40 10.92 -2.15
CA TRP A 219 -37.39 10.27 -2.98
C TRP A 219 -36.27 9.69 -2.14
N ARG A 220 -35.92 10.33 -1.02
CA ARG A 220 -34.99 9.79 -0.03
C ARG A 220 -35.52 8.47 0.53
N ASP A 221 -36.81 8.38 0.85
CA ASP A 221 -37.42 7.14 1.34
C ASP A 221 -37.40 6.02 0.28
N ILE A 222 -37.69 6.33 -0.99
CA ILE A 222 -37.58 5.36 -2.09
C ILE A 222 -36.12 4.88 -2.27
N ALA A 223 -35.16 5.79 -2.14
CA ALA A 223 -33.74 5.47 -2.22
C ALA A 223 -33.23 4.67 -1.01
N ASN A 224 -33.75 4.96 0.18
CA ASN A 224 -33.50 4.21 1.42
C ASN A 224 -33.95 2.75 1.27
N ILE A 225 -35.16 2.54 0.72
CA ILE A 225 -35.69 1.21 0.42
C ILE A 225 -34.77 0.47 -0.56
N TRP A 226 -34.34 1.13 -1.63
CA TRP A 226 -33.45 0.54 -2.61
C TRP A 226 -32.12 0.08 -1.98
N ILE A 227 -31.47 0.96 -1.20
CA ILE A 227 -30.19 0.65 -0.53
C ILE A 227 -30.36 -0.45 0.51
N SER A 228 -31.48 -0.50 1.24
CA SER A 228 -31.72 -1.51 2.27
C SER A 228 -31.62 -2.95 1.75
N SER A 229 -31.82 -3.17 0.44
CA SER A 229 -31.65 -4.46 -0.23
C SER A 229 -30.22 -5.01 -0.19
N PHE A 230 -29.22 -4.14 0.01
CA PHE A 230 -27.82 -4.54 0.17
C PHE A 230 -27.48 -4.98 1.59
N PHE A 231 -28.33 -4.64 2.56
CA PHE A 231 -28.15 -4.90 3.98
C PHE A 231 -29.15 -5.96 4.52
N GLY A 232 -29.63 -6.83 3.62
CA GLY A 232 -30.40 -8.01 4.00
C GLY A 232 -31.93 -7.83 4.04
N VAL A 233 -32.46 -6.65 3.71
CA VAL A 233 -33.92 -6.49 3.52
C VAL A 233 -34.30 -7.12 2.17
N LYS A 234 -35.18 -8.12 2.19
CA LYS A 234 -35.57 -8.87 0.98
C LYS A 234 -36.65 -8.11 0.22
N ILE A 235 -36.25 -7.22 -0.67
CA ILE A 235 -37.18 -6.44 -1.50
C ILE A 235 -37.13 -6.97 -2.93
N ASP A 236 -38.29 -7.38 -3.45
CA ASP A 236 -38.47 -7.73 -4.85
C ASP A 236 -39.13 -6.58 -5.63
N GLN A 237 -39.22 -6.72 -6.95
CA GLN A 237 -39.75 -5.66 -7.83
C GLN A 237 -41.20 -5.30 -7.49
N LYS A 238 -42.00 -6.26 -7.01
CA LYS A 238 -43.40 -6.04 -6.65
C LYS A 238 -43.50 -5.19 -5.38
N LEU A 239 -42.73 -5.54 -4.35
CA LEU A 239 -42.66 -4.80 -3.10
C LEU A 239 -42.10 -3.39 -3.33
N TYR A 240 -41.02 -3.26 -4.10
CA TYR A 240 -40.40 -1.97 -4.39
C TYR A 240 -41.36 -1.03 -5.13
N LYS A 241 -42.08 -1.54 -6.13
CA LYS A 241 -43.11 -0.77 -6.83
C LYS A 241 -44.25 -0.36 -5.89
N ALA A 242 -44.78 -1.30 -5.10
CA ALA A 242 -45.87 -1.01 -4.17
C ALA A 242 -45.49 0.05 -3.12
N PHE A 243 -44.28 -0.02 -2.56
CA PHE A 243 -43.79 1.01 -1.64
C PHE A 243 -43.55 2.35 -2.31
N SER A 244 -43.02 2.35 -3.54
CA SER A 244 -42.84 3.59 -4.32
C SER A 244 -44.17 4.27 -4.61
N ASP A 245 -45.17 3.51 -5.08
CA ASP A 245 -46.51 4.05 -5.38
C ASP A 245 -47.21 4.55 -4.10
N TYR A 246 -47.04 3.85 -2.98
CA TYR A 246 -47.54 4.29 -1.67
C TYR A 246 -46.88 5.59 -1.19
N ILE A 247 -45.54 5.69 -1.24
CA ILE A 247 -44.80 6.89 -0.82
C ILE A 247 -45.13 8.10 -1.70
N LEU A 248 -45.36 7.87 -3.00
CA LEU A 248 -45.75 8.91 -3.95
C LEU A 248 -47.25 9.27 -3.88
N GLY A 249 -48.03 8.62 -3.01
CA GLY A 249 -49.46 8.86 -2.87
C GLY A 249 -50.32 8.38 -4.04
N LYS A 250 -49.78 7.50 -4.90
CA LYS A 250 -50.53 6.85 -5.99
C LYS A 250 -51.39 5.69 -5.49
N GLU A 251 -50.99 5.09 -4.37
CA GLU A 251 -51.69 4.01 -3.69
C GLU A 251 -51.95 4.43 -2.23
N GLU A 252 -53.20 4.32 -1.77
CA GLU A 252 -53.57 4.74 -0.42
C GLU A 252 -53.34 3.65 0.63
N ARG A 253 -53.26 2.36 0.22
CA ARG A 253 -53.21 1.23 1.14
C ARG A 253 -52.21 0.18 0.70
N ILE A 254 -51.33 -0.19 1.63
CA ILE A 254 -50.45 -1.35 1.52
C ILE A 254 -50.68 -2.30 2.72
N PRO A 255 -50.50 -3.62 2.55
CA PRO A 255 -50.68 -4.57 3.66
C PRO A 255 -49.84 -4.20 4.87
N LYS A 256 -50.43 -4.22 6.07
CA LYS A 256 -49.72 -3.86 7.33
C LYS A 256 -48.48 -4.72 7.55
N GLU A 257 -48.57 -6.00 7.23
CA GLU A 257 -47.45 -6.96 7.29
C GLU A 257 -46.26 -6.49 6.44
N TRP A 258 -46.52 -5.93 5.25
CA TRP A 258 -45.46 -5.43 4.37
C TRP A 258 -44.80 -4.18 4.93
N VAL A 259 -45.59 -3.31 5.58
CA VAL A 259 -45.10 -2.10 6.23
C VAL A 259 -44.15 -2.46 7.37
N GLU A 260 -44.57 -3.37 8.25
CA GLU A 260 -43.80 -3.75 9.43
C GLU A 260 -42.55 -4.55 9.07
N GLU A 261 -42.66 -5.54 8.18
CA GLU A 261 -41.57 -6.48 7.87
C GLU A 261 -40.50 -5.88 6.94
N TYR A 262 -40.89 -4.99 6.02
CA TYR A 262 -39.98 -4.47 4.97
C TYR A 262 -39.81 -2.96 5.02
N LEU A 263 -40.89 -2.17 4.97
CA LEU A 263 -40.79 -0.71 4.86
C LEU A 263 -40.16 -0.08 6.10
N ASN A 264 -40.74 -0.33 7.28
CA ASN A 264 -40.21 0.18 8.55
C ASN A 264 -38.79 -0.32 8.81
N LYS A 265 -38.51 -1.58 8.46
CA LYS A 265 -37.18 -2.15 8.58
C LYS A 265 -36.17 -1.43 7.69
N ALA A 266 -36.53 -1.15 6.43
CA ALA A 266 -35.68 -0.41 5.50
C ALA A 266 -35.41 1.03 5.98
N LEU A 267 -36.45 1.74 6.43
CA LEU A 267 -36.32 3.12 6.90
C LEU A 267 -35.57 3.21 8.25
N ASN A 268 -35.76 2.25 9.15
CA ASN A 268 -35.00 2.18 10.40
C ASN A 268 -33.52 1.91 10.14
N LEU A 269 -33.22 0.99 9.21
CA LEU A 269 -31.85 0.72 8.80
C LEU A 269 -31.18 1.96 8.17
N ALA A 270 -31.92 2.71 7.35
CA ALA A 270 -31.41 3.95 6.77
C ALA A 270 -31.03 4.99 7.82
N LYS A 271 -31.80 5.09 8.91
CA LYS A 271 -31.46 5.93 10.07
C LYS A 271 -30.27 5.41 10.85
N GLU A 272 -30.21 4.09 11.10
CA GLU A 272 -29.11 3.46 11.84
C GLU A 272 -27.76 3.63 11.11
N LYS A 273 -27.76 3.43 9.79
CA LYS A 273 -26.56 3.49 8.94
C LYS A 273 -26.30 4.86 8.34
N ASN A 274 -27.21 5.82 8.54
CA ASN A 274 -27.19 7.17 7.99
C ASN A 274 -26.95 7.20 6.47
N PHE A 275 -27.80 6.55 5.67
CA PHE A 275 -27.64 6.56 4.21
C PHE A 275 -27.63 7.99 3.63
N PHE A 276 -26.70 8.25 2.70
CA PHE A 276 -26.47 9.56 2.11
C PHE A 276 -26.53 9.53 0.59
N HIS A 277 -27.63 10.01 0.04
CA HIS A 277 -27.94 9.97 -1.40
C HIS A 277 -27.44 11.23 -2.11
N TRP A 278 -26.17 11.27 -2.49
CA TRP A 278 -25.49 12.44 -3.07
C TRP A 278 -26.29 13.28 -4.07
N GLU A 279 -26.95 12.64 -5.03
CA GLU A 279 -27.73 13.33 -6.08
C GLU A 279 -29.05 13.94 -5.56
N LEU A 280 -29.59 13.43 -4.46
CA LEU A 280 -30.76 14.00 -3.77
C LEU A 280 -30.36 15.03 -2.70
N GLU A 281 -29.17 14.87 -2.12
CA GLU A 281 -28.67 15.75 -1.06
C GLU A 281 -28.01 17.02 -1.61
N PHE A 282 -27.40 16.97 -2.79
CA PHE A 282 -26.81 18.14 -3.46
C PHE A 282 -27.28 18.21 -4.92
N PRO A 283 -28.59 18.33 -5.18
CA PRO A 283 -29.13 18.26 -6.54
C PRO A 283 -28.52 19.31 -7.48
N GLU A 284 -28.18 20.50 -6.99
CA GLU A 284 -27.55 21.61 -7.71
C GLU A 284 -26.15 21.30 -8.25
N VAL A 285 -25.49 20.25 -7.73
CA VAL A 285 -24.18 19.79 -8.20
C VAL A 285 -24.31 18.82 -9.38
N PHE A 286 -25.47 18.19 -9.57
CA PHE A 286 -25.67 17.13 -10.55
C PHE A 286 -26.71 17.46 -11.62
N PHE A 287 -27.68 18.33 -11.32
CA PHE A 287 -28.81 18.64 -12.19
C PHE A 287 -28.95 20.15 -12.44
N ASP A 288 -29.58 20.50 -13.57
CA ASP A 288 -30.02 21.85 -13.87
C ASP A 288 -31.40 22.16 -13.27
N HIS A 289 -31.86 23.40 -13.43
CA HIS A 289 -33.18 23.87 -12.98
C HIS A 289 -34.38 23.21 -13.70
N HIS A 290 -34.14 22.34 -14.69
CA HIS A 290 -35.15 21.48 -15.30
C HIS A 290 -35.08 20.03 -14.80
N GLY A 291 -34.19 19.74 -13.84
CA GLY A 291 -33.96 18.40 -13.29
C GLY A 291 -33.21 17.48 -14.24
N LYS A 292 -32.63 18.02 -15.32
CA LYS A 292 -31.80 17.26 -16.25
C LYS A 292 -30.36 17.28 -15.75
N GLN A 293 -29.64 16.18 -15.93
CA GLN A 293 -28.25 16.10 -15.53
C GLN A 293 -27.40 17.18 -16.23
N LEU A 294 -26.53 17.83 -15.46
CA LEU A 294 -25.58 18.81 -15.98
C LEU A 294 -24.67 18.20 -17.05
N ILE A 295 -24.09 19.06 -17.90
CA ILE A 295 -23.09 18.64 -18.89
C ILE A 295 -21.86 18.05 -18.18
N THR A 296 -21.51 18.62 -17.03
CA THR A 296 -20.36 18.23 -16.21
C THR A 296 -20.83 18.02 -14.77
N PRO A 297 -21.59 16.95 -14.48
CA PRO A 297 -22.16 16.72 -13.16
C PRO A 297 -21.06 16.34 -12.16
N GLY A 298 -21.16 16.84 -10.93
CA GLY A 298 -20.19 16.61 -9.86
C GLY A 298 -19.43 17.87 -9.42
N PHE A 299 -18.58 17.70 -8.42
CA PHE A 299 -17.83 18.78 -7.79
C PHE A 299 -16.60 19.20 -8.61
N ASP A 300 -16.26 20.48 -8.59
CA ASP A 300 -15.05 21.00 -9.24
C ASP A 300 -13.80 20.59 -8.48
N ALA A 301 -13.87 20.52 -7.15
CA ALA A 301 -12.79 19.97 -6.34
C ALA A 301 -13.31 19.05 -5.24
N VAL A 302 -12.63 17.93 -5.00
CA VAL A 302 -12.84 17.10 -3.82
C VAL A 302 -11.52 16.98 -3.07
N VAL A 303 -11.48 17.50 -1.85
CA VAL A 303 -10.28 17.57 -0.99
C VAL A 303 -10.57 16.97 0.37
N GLY A 304 -9.55 16.50 1.09
CA GLY A 304 -9.77 15.98 2.44
C GLY A 304 -8.71 15.01 2.95
N ASN A 305 -8.94 14.53 4.17
CA ASN A 305 -8.11 13.56 4.88
C ASN A 305 -9.03 12.46 5.45
N PRO A 306 -9.41 11.45 4.66
CA PRO A 306 -10.36 10.43 5.07
C PRO A 306 -9.81 9.56 6.22
N PRO A 307 -10.69 8.84 6.95
CA PRO A 307 -10.26 7.98 8.04
C PRO A 307 -9.36 6.81 7.61
N TYR A 308 -8.41 6.44 8.48
CA TYR A 308 -7.38 5.40 8.26
C TYR A 308 -7.70 4.04 8.90
N GLU A 309 -8.97 3.79 9.21
CA GLU A 309 -9.37 2.61 9.96
C GLU A 309 -9.27 1.33 9.12
N ARG A 310 -8.74 0.26 9.72
CA ARG A 310 -8.81 -1.08 9.13
C ARG A 310 -10.22 -1.63 9.27
N THR A 311 -10.68 -2.30 8.22
CA THR A 311 -11.99 -2.98 8.09
C THR A 311 -12.41 -3.93 9.22
N LYS A 312 -11.58 -4.20 10.25
CA LYS A 312 -11.97 -4.99 11.42
C LYS A 312 -13.20 -4.44 12.16
N TYR A 313 -13.46 -3.12 12.09
CA TYR A 313 -14.67 -2.51 12.66
C TYR A 313 -15.87 -2.47 11.68
N LEU A 314 -15.64 -2.79 10.40
CA LEU A 314 -16.65 -2.80 9.32
C LEU A 314 -17.14 -4.21 8.97
N LEU A 315 -16.73 -5.25 9.71
CA LEU A 315 -17.03 -6.66 9.41
C LEU A 315 -18.54 -6.93 9.20
N GLN A 316 -19.40 -6.18 9.90
CA GLN A 316 -20.85 -6.34 9.78
C GLN A 316 -21.39 -5.92 8.40
N ASP A 317 -20.79 -4.90 7.78
CA ASP A 317 -21.26 -4.30 6.52
C ASP A 317 -20.36 -4.62 5.31
N GLN A 318 -19.30 -5.39 5.52
CA GLN A 318 -18.31 -5.71 4.49
C GLN A 318 -18.96 -6.25 3.20
N SER A 319 -19.97 -7.12 3.34
CA SER A 319 -20.69 -7.68 2.19
C SER A 319 -21.43 -6.64 1.34
N ALA A 320 -21.88 -5.54 1.95
CA ALA A 320 -22.51 -4.43 1.24
C ALA A 320 -21.46 -3.60 0.51
N TYR A 321 -20.35 -3.25 1.19
CA TYR A 321 -19.23 -2.53 0.56
C TYR A 321 -18.62 -3.30 -0.61
N ASP A 322 -18.43 -4.61 -0.48
CA ASP A 322 -17.95 -5.50 -1.56
C ASP A 322 -18.86 -5.49 -2.81
N ARG A 323 -20.14 -5.13 -2.64
CA ARG A 323 -21.11 -4.98 -3.73
C ARG A 323 -21.14 -3.57 -4.31
N PHE A 324 -20.96 -2.55 -3.47
CA PHE A 324 -21.00 -1.13 -3.89
C PHE A 324 -19.72 -0.67 -4.57
N PHE A 325 -18.58 -1.18 -4.12
CA PHE A 325 -17.27 -0.67 -4.50
C PHE A 325 -16.49 -1.72 -5.29
N LYS A 326 -15.98 -1.32 -6.45
CA LYS A 326 -15.12 -2.19 -7.25
C LYS A 326 -13.80 -2.45 -6.53
N THR A 327 -13.30 -1.46 -5.80
CA THR A 327 -12.01 -1.49 -5.10
C THR A 327 -12.04 -2.19 -3.76
N ALA A 328 -13.22 -2.50 -3.21
CA ALA A 328 -13.36 -3.36 -2.05
C ALA A 328 -12.80 -4.76 -2.36
N PHE A 329 -11.64 -5.07 -1.79
CA PHE A 329 -10.93 -6.33 -2.01
C PHE A 329 -9.94 -6.63 -0.89
N GLY A 330 -10.04 -7.84 -0.32
CA GLY A 330 -9.17 -8.26 0.77
C GLY A 330 -9.37 -7.42 2.03
N ALA A 331 -8.30 -7.30 2.85
CA ALA A 331 -8.30 -6.48 4.05
C ALA A 331 -7.87 -5.03 3.73
N TYR A 332 -8.74 -4.30 3.03
CA TYR A 332 -8.50 -2.91 2.66
C TYR A 332 -8.73 -1.94 3.83
N ASP A 333 -8.10 -0.78 3.76
CA ASP A 333 -8.35 0.37 4.64
C ASP A 333 -9.51 1.20 4.06
N ILE A 334 -10.35 1.79 4.91
CA ILE A 334 -11.59 2.47 4.46
C ILE A 334 -11.32 3.64 3.50
N TYR A 335 -10.16 4.33 3.60
CA TYR A 335 -9.80 5.41 2.68
C TYR A 335 -9.78 4.97 1.21
N VAL A 336 -9.59 3.67 0.92
CA VAL A 336 -9.67 3.12 -0.45
C VAL A 336 -11.05 3.35 -1.05
N LEU A 337 -12.11 3.15 -0.26
CA LEU A 337 -13.49 3.37 -0.68
C LEU A 337 -13.78 4.87 -0.83
N PHE A 338 -13.22 5.69 0.05
CA PHE A 338 -13.30 7.15 -0.07
C PHE A 338 -12.65 7.66 -1.35
N ILE A 339 -11.50 7.12 -1.76
CA ILE A 339 -10.88 7.49 -3.05
C ILE A 339 -11.82 7.13 -4.21
N GLU A 340 -12.34 5.89 -4.27
CA GLU A 340 -13.29 5.49 -5.32
C GLU A 340 -14.54 6.39 -5.33
N LYS A 341 -15.11 6.66 -4.15
CA LYS A 341 -16.29 7.50 -4.02
C LYS A 341 -16.02 8.93 -4.49
N SER A 342 -14.96 9.57 -3.99
CA SER A 342 -14.60 10.94 -4.33
C SER A 342 -14.27 11.13 -5.82
N LEU A 343 -13.54 10.18 -6.42
CA LEU A 343 -13.28 10.19 -7.86
C LEU A 343 -14.55 10.02 -8.69
N SER A 344 -15.58 9.35 -8.16
CA SER A 344 -16.89 9.28 -8.83
C SER A 344 -17.65 10.61 -8.75
N LEU A 345 -17.41 11.41 -7.70
CA LEU A 345 -18.10 12.67 -7.41
C LEU A 345 -17.50 13.90 -8.09
N ILE A 346 -16.24 13.86 -8.57
CA ILE A 346 -15.66 14.97 -9.33
C ILE A 346 -16.34 15.15 -10.70
N SER A 347 -16.47 16.39 -11.17
CA SER A 347 -16.92 16.71 -12.52
C SER A 347 -15.89 16.27 -13.57
N SER A 348 -16.23 16.31 -14.87
CA SER A 348 -15.29 15.94 -15.94
C SER A 348 -14.06 16.87 -16.05
N ILE A 349 -14.16 18.08 -15.49
CA ILE A 349 -13.06 19.06 -15.41
C ILE A 349 -12.50 19.21 -13.98
N GLY A 350 -13.12 18.54 -13.01
CA GLY A 350 -12.79 18.66 -11.60
C GLY A 350 -11.50 17.95 -11.20
N ASN A 351 -10.98 18.30 -10.03
CA ASN A 351 -9.76 17.75 -9.46
C ASN A 351 -10.02 17.11 -8.10
N PHE A 352 -9.30 16.04 -7.82
CA PHE A 352 -9.36 15.29 -6.58
C PHE A 352 -8.00 15.38 -5.89
N SER A 353 -7.99 15.61 -4.58
CA SER A 353 -6.75 15.58 -3.78
C SER A 353 -6.98 15.10 -2.36
N PHE A 354 -6.41 13.96 -1.97
CA PHE A 354 -6.47 13.48 -0.58
C PHE A 354 -5.09 13.28 0.03
N ILE A 355 -5.03 13.46 1.35
CA ILE A 355 -3.96 12.89 2.18
C ILE A 355 -4.41 11.48 2.59
N VAL A 356 -3.63 10.46 2.21
CA VAL A 356 -3.90 9.05 2.53
C VAL A 356 -2.62 8.30 2.90
N SER A 357 -2.71 7.03 3.28
CA SER A 357 -1.53 6.22 3.53
C SER A 357 -0.92 5.73 2.22
N ASN A 358 0.40 5.81 2.06
CA ASN A 358 1.11 5.30 0.87
C ASN A 358 1.03 3.78 0.68
N LYS A 359 0.42 3.02 1.61
CA LYS A 359 0.37 1.55 1.57
C LYS A 359 -0.33 1.01 0.33
N PHE A 360 -1.37 1.70 -0.17
CA PHE A 360 -2.08 1.26 -1.39
C PHE A 360 -1.20 1.30 -2.64
N LEU A 361 -0.02 1.91 -2.61
CA LEU A 361 0.92 1.92 -3.75
C LEU A 361 1.44 0.50 -4.07
N ILE A 362 1.54 -0.37 -3.07
CA ILE A 362 2.12 -1.71 -3.23
C ILE A 362 1.31 -2.83 -2.58
N SER A 363 0.36 -2.53 -1.68
CA SER A 363 -0.41 -3.58 -1.00
C SER A 363 -1.30 -4.34 -1.97
N ASP A 364 -1.54 -5.62 -1.70
CA ASP A 364 -2.40 -6.46 -2.54
C ASP A 364 -3.85 -5.95 -2.56
N TYR A 365 -4.36 -5.42 -1.43
CA TYR A 365 -5.70 -4.81 -1.36
C TYR A 365 -5.84 -3.57 -2.25
N GLY A 366 -4.74 -2.84 -2.49
CA GLY A 366 -4.73 -1.65 -3.34
C GLY A 366 -4.74 -1.96 -4.84
N ASN A 367 -4.59 -3.22 -5.26
CA ASN A 367 -4.41 -3.55 -6.69
C ASN A 367 -5.60 -3.11 -7.55
N LYS A 368 -6.84 -3.33 -7.08
CA LYS A 368 -8.04 -2.89 -7.81
C LYS A 368 -8.16 -1.36 -7.86
N LEU A 369 -7.73 -0.66 -6.80
CA LEU A 369 -7.70 0.80 -6.78
C LEU A 369 -6.68 1.35 -7.81
N ARG A 370 -5.46 0.80 -7.83
CA ARG A 370 -4.44 1.18 -8.80
C ARG A 370 -4.89 0.93 -10.24
N ASP A 371 -5.55 -0.19 -10.50
CA ASP A 371 -6.13 -0.52 -11.81
C ASP A 371 -7.21 0.49 -12.24
N MET A 372 -8.19 0.75 -11.36
CA MET A 372 -9.26 1.72 -11.62
C MET A 372 -8.69 3.12 -11.88
N ILE A 373 -7.77 3.59 -11.04
CA ILE A 373 -7.16 4.92 -11.19
C ILE A 373 -6.40 5.04 -12.52
N CYS A 374 -5.64 4.02 -12.93
CA CYS A 374 -4.91 4.06 -14.21
C CYS A 374 -5.81 3.95 -15.44
N LYS A 375 -6.96 3.27 -15.31
CA LYS A 375 -7.86 2.99 -16.43
C LYS A 375 -8.89 4.11 -16.65
N ASP A 376 -9.52 4.53 -15.56
CA ASP A 376 -10.71 5.40 -15.59
C ASP A 376 -10.36 6.86 -15.24
N TYR A 377 -9.19 7.11 -14.67
CA TYR A 377 -8.75 8.41 -14.18
C TYR A 377 -7.32 8.73 -14.62
N ASN A 378 -6.85 9.90 -14.19
CA ASN A 378 -5.51 10.38 -14.45
C ASN A 378 -4.90 10.94 -13.17
N VAL A 379 -3.87 10.28 -12.66
CA VAL A 379 -3.04 10.81 -11.56
C VAL A 379 -2.15 11.90 -12.13
N THR A 380 -2.15 13.08 -11.52
CA THR A 380 -1.24 14.16 -11.91
C THR A 380 -0.08 14.26 -10.95
N GLN A 381 -0.29 13.99 -9.66
CA GLN A 381 0.75 14.12 -8.64
C GLN A 381 0.67 13.03 -7.56
N LEU A 382 1.84 12.59 -7.09
CA LEU A 382 2.02 11.75 -5.91
C LEU A 382 3.13 12.37 -5.05
N ILE A 383 2.81 12.76 -3.82
CA ILE A 383 3.73 13.45 -2.92
C ILE A 383 3.84 12.65 -1.63
N ASP A 384 4.95 11.94 -1.43
CA ASP A 384 5.20 11.15 -0.22
C ASP A 384 5.88 12.01 0.84
N LEU A 385 5.23 12.09 2.00
CA LEU A 385 5.64 12.87 3.17
C LEU A 385 6.01 11.96 4.34
N THR A 386 6.32 10.68 4.07
CA THR A 386 6.52 9.69 5.13
C THR A 386 7.73 10.01 6.03
N GLU A 387 8.78 10.61 5.48
CA GLU A 387 9.96 11.03 6.25
C GLU A 387 9.84 12.48 6.77
N CYS A 388 8.63 13.06 6.81
CA CYS A 388 8.36 14.39 7.35
C CYS A 388 7.62 14.28 8.71
N PRO A 389 8.33 14.11 9.84
CA PRO A 389 7.71 13.92 11.15
C PRO A 389 6.88 15.12 11.61
N SER A 390 7.11 16.33 11.07
CA SER A 390 6.32 17.52 11.40
C SER A 390 4.85 17.44 10.97
N VAL A 391 4.54 16.63 9.94
CA VAL A 391 3.18 16.53 9.36
C VAL A 391 2.22 15.85 10.35
N PHE A 392 2.67 14.80 11.02
CA PHE A 392 1.91 14.07 12.03
C PHE A 392 2.80 13.65 13.21
N LYS A 393 3.02 14.59 14.15
CA LYS A 393 3.95 14.39 15.29
C LYS A 393 3.57 13.22 16.20
N ASP A 394 2.28 12.98 16.37
CA ASP A 394 1.75 11.99 17.33
C ASP A 394 1.23 10.70 16.67
N ALA A 395 1.33 10.57 15.34
CA ALA A 395 0.81 9.42 14.61
C ALA A 395 1.88 8.77 13.75
N LEU A 396 2.11 7.48 13.97
CA LEU A 396 3.05 6.69 13.18
C LEU A 396 2.37 6.22 11.89
N ILE A 397 2.24 7.15 10.94
CA ILE A 397 1.60 6.96 9.63
C ILE A 397 2.57 7.28 8.48
N SER A 398 2.21 6.84 7.28
CA SER A 398 2.99 7.07 6.06
C SER A 398 2.18 7.92 5.09
N PRO A 399 2.11 9.25 5.31
CA PRO A 399 1.25 10.15 4.55
C PRO A 399 1.71 10.33 3.10
N LEU A 400 0.74 10.29 2.21
CA LEU A 400 0.88 10.53 0.78
C LEU A 400 -0.25 11.47 0.33
N VAL A 401 0.10 12.54 -0.38
CA VAL A 401 -0.88 13.33 -1.11
C VAL A 401 -1.00 12.75 -2.52
N ILE A 402 -2.23 12.41 -2.92
CA ILE A 402 -2.54 11.98 -4.29
C ILE A 402 -3.42 13.05 -4.95
N VAL A 403 -3.00 13.52 -6.11
CA VAL A 403 -3.81 14.42 -6.96
C VAL A 403 -4.19 13.70 -8.23
N ALA A 404 -5.48 13.71 -8.57
CA ALA A 404 -6.00 13.07 -9.78
C ALA A 404 -7.18 13.84 -10.37
N ASN A 405 -7.52 13.55 -11.62
CA ASN A 405 -8.70 14.08 -12.30
C ASN A 405 -9.18 13.11 -13.40
N LYS A 406 -10.24 13.49 -14.12
CA LYS A 406 -10.78 12.72 -15.27
C LYS A 406 -10.10 13.08 -16.61
N ARG A 407 -9.24 14.09 -16.65
CA ARG A 407 -8.58 14.58 -17.87
C ARG A 407 -7.28 13.83 -18.09
N LYS A 408 -7.09 13.22 -19.26
CA LYS A 408 -5.84 12.49 -19.55
C LYS A 408 -4.63 13.44 -19.52
N SER A 409 -3.59 13.04 -18.82
CA SER A 409 -2.26 13.64 -18.85
C SER A 409 -1.27 12.61 -19.39
N ASP A 410 -0.23 13.09 -20.07
CA ASP A 410 0.86 12.24 -20.53
C ASP A 410 1.84 11.90 -19.39
N PHE A 411 1.81 12.66 -18.29
CA PHE A 411 2.79 12.58 -17.20
C PHE A 411 2.16 12.68 -15.81
N VAL A 412 2.85 12.05 -14.86
CA VAL A 412 2.63 12.12 -13.42
C VAL A 412 3.88 12.75 -12.79
N TYR A 413 3.69 13.68 -11.87
CA TYR A 413 4.77 14.24 -11.05
C TYR A 413 4.86 13.47 -9.72
N ILE A 414 6.05 13.00 -9.40
CA ILE A 414 6.33 12.26 -8.18
C ILE A 414 7.32 13.08 -7.35
N ALA A 415 7.00 13.32 -6.09
CA ALA A 415 7.89 13.95 -5.11
C ALA A 415 7.97 13.07 -3.87
N VAL A 416 9.17 12.71 -3.45
CA VAL A 416 9.43 11.94 -2.23
C VAL A 416 10.31 12.77 -1.31
N PHE A 417 9.73 13.30 -0.24
CA PHE A 417 10.46 14.08 0.75
C PHE A 417 11.28 13.14 1.65
N LYS A 418 12.54 13.52 1.89
CA LYS A 418 13.50 12.75 2.72
C LYS A 418 13.60 13.25 4.15
N LYS A 419 13.10 14.47 4.41
CA LYS A 419 13.02 15.11 5.72
C LYS A 419 11.97 16.21 5.70
N ASP A 420 11.74 16.86 6.84
CA ASP A 420 10.83 18.00 6.93
C ASP A 420 11.19 19.12 5.96
N PHE A 421 10.15 19.78 5.45
CA PHE A 421 10.26 20.93 4.56
C PHE A 421 10.61 22.20 5.38
N PRO A 422 11.52 23.08 4.90
CA PRO A 422 11.78 24.36 5.54
C PRO A 422 10.51 25.18 5.82
N GLU A 423 10.46 25.93 6.94
CA GLU A 423 9.28 26.74 7.32
C GLU A 423 8.89 27.77 6.25
N GLU A 424 9.85 28.25 5.46
CA GLU A 424 9.64 29.22 4.36
C GLU A 424 8.71 28.68 3.26
N ILE A 425 8.62 27.35 3.12
CA ILE A 425 7.80 26.67 2.11
C ILE A 425 6.31 26.79 2.43
N SER A 426 5.95 26.87 3.71
CA SER A 426 4.56 27.07 4.15
C SER A 426 3.98 28.43 3.72
N LYS A 427 4.83 29.37 3.27
CA LYS A 427 4.47 30.75 2.93
C LYS A 427 4.40 31.02 1.41
N LEU A 428 4.79 30.07 0.57
CA LEU A 428 4.84 30.28 -0.89
C LEU A 428 3.46 30.02 -1.52
N SER A 429 2.87 31.08 -2.08
CA SER A 429 1.55 31.07 -2.74
C SER A 429 1.57 30.59 -4.19
N ASP A 430 2.75 30.31 -4.76
CA ASP A 430 2.91 30.07 -6.18
C ASP A 430 3.03 28.57 -6.49
N THR A 431 2.49 28.18 -7.64
CA THR A 431 2.25 26.79 -8.05
C THR A 431 3.35 25.80 -7.67
N PHE A 432 2.96 24.69 -7.03
CA PHE A 432 3.82 23.58 -6.58
C PHE A 432 4.90 23.13 -7.59
N HIS A 433 4.62 23.22 -8.89
CA HIS A 433 5.57 22.86 -9.96
C HIS A 433 6.74 23.86 -10.07
N GLN A 434 6.47 25.16 -9.98
CA GLN A 434 7.53 26.19 -10.00
C GLN A 434 8.42 26.06 -8.77
N TYR A 435 7.84 25.66 -7.64
CA TYR A 435 8.59 25.48 -6.41
C TYR A 435 9.48 24.23 -6.42
N ILE A 436 8.93 23.08 -6.83
CA ILE A 436 9.68 21.81 -6.93
C ILE A 436 10.96 21.96 -7.77
N ASP A 437 10.88 22.71 -8.87
CA ASP A 437 12.05 22.95 -9.74
C ASP A 437 13.14 23.81 -9.05
N CYS A 438 12.80 24.50 -7.95
CA CYS A 438 13.71 25.34 -7.15
C CYS A 438 14.22 24.68 -5.85
N ILE A 439 13.73 23.49 -5.47
CA ILE A 439 14.18 22.81 -4.24
C ILE A 439 15.54 22.16 -4.47
N GLU A 440 16.45 22.29 -3.51
CA GLU A 440 17.69 21.51 -3.48
C GLU A 440 17.39 20.00 -3.52
N THR A 441 18.01 19.29 -4.47
CA THR A 441 17.83 17.84 -4.71
C THR A 441 18.18 16.95 -3.52
N GLU A 442 18.79 17.51 -2.47
CA GLU A 442 19.11 16.80 -1.24
C GLU A 442 17.89 16.57 -0.33
N LEU A 443 16.85 17.40 -0.44
CA LEU A 443 15.66 17.36 0.43
C LEU A 443 14.55 16.44 -0.09
N VAL A 444 14.47 16.30 -1.41
CA VAL A 444 13.35 15.69 -2.11
C VAL A 444 13.84 14.98 -3.37
N ASP A 445 13.36 13.76 -3.61
CA ASP A 445 13.51 13.10 -4.90
C ASP A 445 12.32 13.48 -5.79
N ILE A 446 12.59 14.06 -6.97
CA ILE A 446 11.57 14.50 -7.92
C ILE A 446 11.71 13.70 -9.21
N GLU A 447 10.59 13.17 -9.72
CA GLU A 447 10.53 12.53 -11.04
C GLU A 447 9.27 12.94 -11.78
N ARG A 448 9.44 13.39 -13.03
CA ARG A 448 8.36 13.48 -14.01
C ARG A 448 8.31 12.17 -14.80
N ARG A 449 7.28 11.37 -14.57
CA ARG A 449 7.16 10.02 -15.13
C ARG A 449 6.03 9.96 -16.17
N PRO A 450 6.21 9.30 -17.33
CA PRO A 450 5.09 9.06 -18.24
C PRO A 450 3.97 8.30 -17.52
N ALA A 451 2.72 8.73 -17.67
CA ALA A 451 1.58 8.17 -16.93
C ALA A 451 1.43 6.65 -17.12
N LYS A 452 1.74 6.15 -18.33
CA LYS A 452 1.77 4.71 -18.66
C LYS A 452 2.81 3.89 -17.88
N GLU A 453 3.82 4.55 -17.32
CA GLU A 453 4.86 3.91 -16.50
C GLU A 453 4.59 4.01 -14.99
N LEU A 454 3.48 4.64 -14.58
CA LEU A 454 3.12 4.75 -13.17
C LEU A 454 2.88 3.37 -12.56
N ARG A 455 2.17 2.49 -13.30
CA ARG A 455 1.89 1.12 -12.90
C ARG A 455 2.93 0.18 -13.47
N HIS A 456 3.71 -0.47 -12.60
CA HIS A 456 4.70 -1.45 -13.03
C HIS A 456 4.02 -2.65 -13.73
N PRO A 457 4.51 -3.12 -14.89
CA PRO A 457 3.83 -4.13 -15.70
C PRO A 457 3.75 -5.50 -15.00
N GLU A 458 4.81 -5.94 -14.31
CA GLU A 458 4.84 -7.26 -13.67
C GLU A 458 4.14 -7.30 -12.29
N THR A 459 4.40 -6.30 -11.44
CA THR A 459 3.87 -6.25 -10.07
C THR A 459 2.54 -5.50 -9.94
N GLY A 460 2.21 -4.61 -10.88
CA GLY A 460 1.06 -3.72 -10.79
C GLY A 460 1.20 -2.61 -9.74
N HIS A 461 2.40 -2.38 -9.19
CA HIS A 461 2.67 -1.41 -8.13
C HIS A 461 2.92 0.01 -8.67
N PHE A 462 2.73 1.01 -7.81
CA PHE A 462 3.15 2.40 -8.03
C PHE A 462 4.47 2.66 -7.27
N ASN A 463 5.58 2.21 -7.84
CA ASN A 463 6.89 2.35 -7.20
C ASN A 463 7.44 3.78 -7.37
N ILE A 464 7.07 4.66 -6.44
CA ILE A 464 7.50 6.07 -6.44
C ILE A 464 8.97 6.27 -6.03
N TYR A 465 9.58 5.29 -5.36
CA TYR A 465 10.98 5.36 -4.89
C TYR A 465 12.01 4.90 -5.94
N LEU A 466 11.55 4.28 -7.03
CA LEU A 466 12.39 3.95 -8.18
C LEU A 466 12.59 5.19 -9.04
N VAL A 467 13.54 6.04 -8.64
CA VAL A 467 13.94 7.26 -9.36
C VAL A 467 15.35 7.13 -9.93
N GLY A 468 15.66 7.84 -11.02
CA GLY A 468 17.00 7.94 -11.61
C GLY A 468 17.68 6.58 -11.84
N ASN A 469 18.90 6.42 -11.32
CA ASN A 469 19.70 5.21 -11.48
C ASN A 469 19.06 3.96 -10.84
N LYS A 470 18.27 4.10 -9.77
CA LYS A 470 17.57 2.97 -9.14
C LYS A 470 16.55 2.35 -10.10
N LYS A 471 15.79 3.20 -10.82
CA LYS A 471 14.84 2.76 -11.85
C LYS A 471 15.53 2.09 -13.04
N ARG A 472 16.68 2.62 -13.47
CA ARG A 472 17.47 2.02 -14.55
C ARG A 472 17.99 0.63 -14.17
N LEU A 473 18.52 0.50 -12.96
CA LEU A 473 19.02 -0.77 -12.43
C LEU A 473 17.89 -1.80 -12.30
N GLU A 474 16.74 -1.41 -11.76
CA GLU A 474 15.59 -2.30 -11.65
C GLU A 474 15.11 -2.78 -13.04
N ARG A 475 14.95 -1.89 -14.02
CA ARG A 475 14.61 -2.27 -15.40
C ARG A 475 15.60 -3.24 -16.02
N LYS A 476 16.89 -3.05 -15.75
CA LYS A 476 17.96 -3.93 -16.23
C LYS A 476 17.84 -5.33 -15.62
N MET A 477 17.45 -5.44 -14.35
CA MET A 477 17.18 -6.75 -13.74
C MET A 477 16.00 -7.46 -14.41
N TYR A 478 14.90 -6.74 -14.69
CA TYR A 478 13.71 -7.34 -15.31
C TYR A 478 13.87 -7.65 -16.80
N SER A 479 14.67 -6.88 -17.55
CA SER A 479 14.80 -7.02 -19.01
C SER A 479 15.38 -8.37 -19.45
N ASN A 480 16.16 -9.03 -18.60
CA ASN A 480 16.77 -10.34 -18.86
C ASN A 480 16.41 -11.39 -17.80
N ALA A 481 15.17 -11.33 -17.29
CA ALA A 481 14.69 -12.23 -16.25
C ALA A 481 13.44 -13.02 -16.65
N LEU A 482 13.24 -14.13 -15.94
CA LEU A 482 11.98 -14.84 -15.80
C LEU A 482 11.40 -14.54 -14.42
N ILE A 483 10.09 -14.33 -14.39
CA ILE A 483 9.38 -14.05 -13.14
C ILE A 483 9.20 -15.36 -12.37
N LEU A 484 9.59 -15.40 -11.09
CA LEU A 484 9.66 -16.64 -10.31
C LEU A 484 8.35 -17.46 -10.30
N LYS A 485 7.16 -16.83 -10.25
CA LYS A 485 5.87 -17.55 -10.31
C LYS A 485 5.65 -18.37 -11.59
N LYS A 486 6.38 -18.05 -12.68
CA LYS A 486 6.37 -18.80 -13.94
C LYS A 486 7.32 -20.02 -13.89
N LEU A 487 8.27 -20.03 -12.95
CA LEU A 487 9.29 -21.07 -12.80
C LEU A 487 8.96 -22.07 -11.69
N MET A 488 8.42 -21.59 -10.57
CA MET A 488 8.25 -22.37 -9.35
C MET A 488 6.91 -22.07 -8.67
N SER A 489 6.34 -23.07 -7.99
CA SER A 489 5.15 -22.90 -7.18
C SER A 489 5.52 -22.34 -5.81
N ILE A 490 4.86 -21.26 -5.40
CA ILE A 490 5.09 -20.59 -4.12
C ILE A 490 3.81 -20.69 -3.31
N ARG A 491 3.92 -21.05 -2.03
CA ARG A 491 2.79 -21.16 -1.12
C ARG A 491 3.10 -20.57 0.24
N THR A 492 2.11 -19.93 0.85
CA THR A 492 2.19 -19.48 2.25
C THR A 492 1.92 -20.65 3.19
N GLY A 493 2.56 -20.62 4.37
CA GLY A 493 2.18 -21.47 5.49
C GLY A 493 0.78 -21.16 6.04
N VAL A 494 0.61 -21.29 7.36
CA VAL A 494 -0.66 -20.98 8.03
C VAL A 494 -1.06 -19.52 7.81
N MET A 495 -2.33 -19.26 7.50
CA MET A 495 -2.83 -17.90 7.32
C MET A 495 -3.05 -17.22 8.68
N GLY A 496 -2.86 -15.91 8.74
CA GLY A 496 -2.95 -15.15 10.00
C GLY A 496 -4.29 -15.27 10.75
N PHE A 497 -5.40 -15.47 10.02
CA PHE A 497 -6.73 -15.66 10.63
C PHE A 497 -6.93 -17.07 11.20
N GLU A 498 -6.16 -18.05 10.75
CA GLU A 498 -6.17 -19.43 11.23
C GLU A 498 -5.19 -19.64 12.40
N TYR A 499 -4.33 -18.66 12.67
CA TYR A 499 -3.22 -18.79 13.63
C TYR A 499 -3.64 -19.42 14.97
N TRP A 500 -4.74 -18.96 15.55
CA TRP A 500 -5.20 -19.44 16.87
C TRP A 500 -5.79 -20.86 16.84
N SER A 501 -6.26 -21.36 15.69
CA SER A 501 -6.79 -22.73 15.61
C SER A 501 -5.68 -23.79 15.64
N PHE A 502 -4.41 -23.40 15.54
CA PHE A 502 -3.27 -24.32 15.59
C PHE A 502 -2.71 -24.54 17.00
N GLU A 503 -3.02 -23.66 17.96
CA GLU A 503 -2.52 -23.74 19.35
C GLU A 503 -2.73 -25.14 19.98
N PRO A 504 -3.92 -25.78 19.89
CA PRO A 504 -4.15 -27.09 20.52
C PRO A 504 -3.38 -28.26 19.89
N HIS A 505 -2.78 -28.05 18.72
CA HIS A 505 -2.12 -29.10 17.93
C HIS A 505 -0.59 -28.99 17.96
N ILE A 506 -0.06 -27.96 18.64
CA ILE A 506 1.36 -27.70 18.76
C ILE A 506 1.84 -28.17 20.13
N THR A 507 2.97 -28.87 20.15
CA THR A 507 3.56 -29.41 21.39
C THR A 507 5.08 -29.55 21.25
N GLU A 508 5.72 -30.13 22.27
CA GLU A 508 7.15 -30.41 22.31
C GLU A 508 7.37 -31.92 22.35
N VAL A 509 8.02 -32.48 21.32
CA VAL A 509 8.34 -33.92 21.26
C VAL A 509 9.82 -34.08 20.93
N GLY A 510 10.50 -34.97 21.66
CA GLY A 510 11.94 -35.23 21.50
C GLY A 510 12.33 -35.90 20.18
N SER A 511 11.40 -36.52 19.46
CA SER A 511 11.58 -37.06 18.10
C SER A 511 10.25 -37.11 17.35
N PRO A 512 10.12 -36.51 16.16
CA PRO A 512 8.90 -36.57 15.36
C PRO A 512 8.52 -38.02 15.01
N SER A 513 7.26 -38.41 15.23
CA SER A 513 6.69 -39.64 14.65
C SER A 513 6.01 -39.32 13.31
N SER A 514 5.46 -40.32 12.60
CA SER A 514 4.67 -40.10 11.38
C SER A 514 3.52 -39.10 11.54
N ASP A 515 3.05 -38.91 12.77
CA ASP A 515 1.90 -38.07 13.10
C ASP A 515 2.31 -36.62 13.45
N TYR A 516 3.62 -36.33 13.56
CA TYR A 516 4.15 -35.03 13.95
C TYR A 516 5.18 -34.51 12.95
N LEU A 517 5.11 -33.21 12.66
CA LEU A 517 6.08 -32.52 11.81
C LEU A 517 6.77 -31.40 12.58
N LYS A 518 8.07 -31.19 12.35
CA LYS A 518 8.80 -30.05 12.93
C LYS A 518 8.14 -28.75 12.49
N LEU A 519 7.92 -27.82 13.43
CA LEU A 519 7.26 -26.55 13.18
C LEU A 519 8.28 -25.42 13.05
N LEU A 520 8.14 -24.59 12.01
CA LEU A 520 8.93 -23.38 11.83
C LEU A 520 8.12 -22.12 12.10
N THR A 521 8.77 -21.18 12.77
CA THR A 521 8.35 -19.77 12.90
C THR A 521 9.37 -18.88 12.19
N PRO A 522 9.04 -17.61 11.86
CA PRO A 522 9.95 -16.74 11.14
C PRO A 522 11.32 -16.54 11.83
N SER A 523 11.40 -16.64 13.16
CA SER A 523 12.66 -16.52 13.92
C SER A 523 13.57 -17.74 13.79
N LEU A 524 13.08 -18.87 13.27
CA LEU A 524 13.85 -20.09 13.07
C LEU A 524 14.45 -20.21 11.67
N ILE A 525 14.34 -19.18 10.84
CA ILE A 525 14.89 -19.15 9.48
C ILE A 525 15.93 -18.04 9.40
N ASP A 526 17.13 -18.39 8.97
CA ASP A 526 18.23 -17.48 8.69
C ASP A 526 18.88 -17.80 7.34
N LYS A 527 19.83 -16.98 6.88
CA LYS A 527 20.54 -17.19 5.62
C LYS A 527 21.16 -18.59 5.58
N TYR A 528 20.68 -19.42 4.64
CA TYR A 528 21.14 -20.79 4.39
C TYR A 528 20.91 -21.75 5.57
N GLU A 529 20.13 -21.37 6.58
CA GLU A 529 20.10 -22.09 7.85
C GLU A 529 18.70 -22.18 8.48
N ILE A 530 18.32 -23.38 8.94
CA ILE A 530 17.14 -23.63 9.76
C ILE A 530 17.60 -23.84 11.20
N LEU A 531 17.13 -22.98 12.11
CA LEU A 531 17.53 -22.89 13.51
C LEU A 531 16.66 -23.73 14.46
N TRP A 532 15.91 -24.70 13.93
CA TRP A 532 15.01 -25.53 14.74
C TRP A 532 15.79 -26.28 15.84
N GLY A 533 15.36 -26.14 17.10
CA GLY A 533 16.02 -26.75 18.25
C GLY A 533 17.26 -26.02 18.80
N THR A 534 17.80 -25.00 18.10
CA THR A 534 18.97 -24.25 18.59
C THR A 534 18.57 -23.27 19.69
N GLN A 535 17.35 -22.73 19.61
CA GLN A 535 16.79 -21.77 20.56
C GLN A 535 15.31 -22.05 20.83
N PRO A 536 14.81 -21.74 22.03
CA PRO A 536 13.38 -21.73 22.28
C PRO A 536 12.70 -20.60 21.53
N ILE A 537 11.42 -20.80 21.22
CA ILE A 537 10.55 -19.78 20.64
C ILE A 537 9.29 -19.62 21.47
N ASP A 538 8.86 -18.37 21.63
CA ASP A 538 7.58 -18.05 22.23
C ASP A 538 6.49 -18.17 21.17
N ILE A 539 5.62 -19.16 21.32
CA ILE A 539 4.42 -19.31 20.48
C ILE A 539 3.22 -19.41 21.42
N TYR A 540 2.26 -18.52 21.21
CA TYR A 540 1.09 -18.34 22.08
C TYR A 540 1.51 -18.01 23.52
N LYS A 541 1.38 -18.96 24.44
CA LYS A 541 1.81 -18.87 25.85
C LYS A 541 2.85 -19.92 26.21
N HIS A 542 3.41 -20.59 25.21
CA HIS A 542 4.39 -21.65 25.38
C HIS A 542 5.77 -21.19 24.93
N ASN A 543 6.78 -21.52 25.72
CA ASN A 543 8.19 -21.40 25.35
C ASN A 543 8.67 -22.81 24.95
N LEU A 544 8.84 -23.05 23.66
CA LEU A 544 9.12 -24.39 23.11
C LEU A 544 10.46 -24.42 22.40
N ARG A 545 11.32 -25.39 22.69
CA ARG A 545 12.61 -25.56 21.99
C ARG A 545 12.51 -26.49 20.79
N TYR A 546 11.70 -27.55 20.92
CA TYR A 546 11.47 -28.52 19.86
C TYR A 546 10.00 -28.54 19.42
N PRO A 547 9.50 -27.43 18.85
CA PRO A 547 8.10 -27.29 18.49
C PRO A 547 7.75 -28.25 17.34
N VAL A 548 6.68 -29.00 17.51
CA VAL A 548 6.11 -29.89 16.50
C VAL A 548 4.61 -29.67 16.35
N LEU A 549 4.09 -29.93 15.15
CA LEU A 549 2.67 -29.88 14.81
C LEU A 549 2.14 -31.30 14.63
N ASN A 550 1.04 -31.64 15.31
CA ASN A 550 0.30 -32.88 15.02
C ASN A 550 -0.46 -32.72 13.69
N ILE A 551 0.08 -33.27 12.60
CA ILE A 551 -0.46 -33.10 11.24
C ILE A 551 -1.70 -33.93 10.96
N ARG A 552 -1.99 -34.91 11.82
CA ARG A 552 -3.17 -35.78 11.71
C ARG A 552 -4.44 -35.05 12.13
N ASN A 553 -4.35 -34.27 13.21
CA ASN A 553 -5.50 -33.60 13.82
C ASN A 553 -5.54 -32.09 13.54
N ALA A 554 -4.46 -31.49 13.04
CA ALA A 554 -4.44 -30.07 12.70
C ALA A 554 -5.50 -29.71 11.64
N PRO A 555 -6.08 -28.48 11.68
CA PRO A 555 -7.11 -28.02 10.76
C PRO A 555 -6.50 -27.65 9.39
N ILE A 556 -5.85 -28.61 8.72
CA ILE A 556 -5.21 -28.45 7.41
C ILE A 556 -5.85 -29.36 6.37
N ASN A 557 -5.97 -28.86 5.14
CA ASN A 557 -6.37 -29.69 4.00
C ASN A 557 -5.20 -30.54 3.48
N ASN A 558 -5.51 -31.52 2.62
CA ASN A 558 -4.51 -32.45 2.07
C ASN A 558 -3.40 -31.72 1.28
N ILE A 559 -3.76 -30.66 0.55
CA ILE A 559 -2.81 -29.89 -0.26
C ILE A 559 -1.79 -29.15 0.65
N THR A 560 -2.21 -28.64 1.82
CA THR A 560 -1.31 -28.05 2.81
C THR A 560 -0.46 -29.12 3.50
N ARG A 561 -1.02 -30.30 3.77
CA ARG A 561 -0.26 -31.43 4.34
C ARG A 561 0.86 -31.88 3.40
N GLU A 562 0.57 -32.08 2.12
CA GLU A 562 1.57 -32.45 1.11
C GLU A 562 2.67 -31.39 0.98
N PHE A 563 2.29 -30.11 1.00
CA PHE A 563 3.25 -29.00 0.97
C PHE A 563 4.15 -28.92 2.21
N PHE A 564 3.63 -29.25 3.39
CA PHE A 564 4.44 -29.29 4.61
C PHE A 564 5.46 -30.43 4.59
N VAL A 565 5.11 -31.59 4.02
CA VAL A 565 6.02 -32.75 3.92
C VAL A 565 7.04 -32.60 2.78
N SER A 566 6.74 -31.83 1.74
CA SER A 566 7.63 -31.71 0.58
C SER A 566 8.94 -30.96 0.90
N SER A 567 10.02 -31.31 0.20
CA SER A 567 11.23 -30.48 0.16
C SER A 567 10.94 -29.13 -0.53
N LYS A 568 11.48 -28.03 0.03
CA LYS A 568 11.16 -26.66 -0.38
C LYS A 568 12.24 -25.68 0.07
N ILE A 569 12.29 -24.50 -0.52
CA ILE A 569 13.01 -23.36 0.06
C ILE A 569 12.04 -22.65 0.99
N VAL A 570 12.42 -22.43 2.26
CA VAL A 570 11.63 -21.66 3.20
C VAL A 570 12.13 -20.22 3.26
N VAL A 571 11.21 -19.27 3.17
CA VAL A 571 11.52 -17.84 3.17
C VAL A 571 10.64 -17.11 4.17
N ARG A 572 11.19 -16.06 4.79
CA ARG A 572 10.48 -15.28 5.81
C ARG A 572 9.49 -14.31 5.17
N GLY A 573 8.32 -14.16 5.77
CA GLY A 573 7.33 -13.13 5.43
C GLY A 573 7.55 -11.81 6.18
N THR A 574 8.28 -11.84 7.29
CA THR A 574 8.71 -10.64 8.04
C THR A 574 10.12 -10.84 8.59
N ALA A 575 11.02 -9.92 8.27
CA ALA A 575 12.43 -9.97 8.67
C ALA A 575 13.10 -8.59 8.53
N ARG A 576 14.27 -8.38 9.15
CA ARG A 576 15.07 -7.15 8.92
C ARG A 576 15.81 -7.16 7.58
N LYS A 577 16.10 -8.35 7.07
CA LYS A 577 16.79 -8.62 5.80
C LYS A 577 16.15 -9.85 5.16
N LEU A 578 16.26 -9.95 3.85
CA LEU A 578 15.80 -11.11 3.10
C LEU A 578 16.63 -12.34 3.52
N SER A 579 15.96 -13.41 3.93
CA SER A 579 16.59 -14.64 4.41
C SER A 579 15.80 -15.85 3.94
N ALA A 580 16.54 -16.84 3.44
CA ALA A 580 16.02 -18.09 2.94
C ALA A 580 16.90 -19.27 3.36
N ALA A 581 16.27 -20.42 3.59
CA ALA A 581 16.95 -21.67 3.91
C ALA A 581 16.35 -22.84 3.11
N LEU A 582 17.15 -23.88 2.89
CA LEU A 582 16.70 -25.10 2.22
C LEU A 582 16.10 -26.08 3.23
N ASP A 583 14.83 -26.42 3.05
CA ASP A 583 14.12 -27.46 3.79
C ASP A 583 14.08 -28.75 2.96
N THR A 584 14.95 -29.70 3.28
CA THR A 584 14.96 -31.03 2.64
C THR A 584 14.15 -32.06 3.43
N GLU A 585 13.87 -31.81 4.70
CA GLU A 585 13.23 -32.77 5.62
C GLU A 585 11.69 -32.64 5.65
N GLY A 586 11.15 -31.50 5.20
CA GLY A 586 9.73 -31.19 5.28
C GLY A 586 9.36 -30.64 6.65
N HIS A 587 9.05 -29.34 6.71
CA HIS A 587 8.58 -28.66 7.92
C HIS A 587 7.17 -28.08 7.77
N ALA A 588 6.44 -28.06 8.89
CA ALA A 588 5.20 -27.30 9.02
C ALA A 588 5.53 -25.82 9.13
N LEU A 589 4.86 -24.98 8.33
CA LEU A 589 5.14 -23.55 8.26
C LEU A 589 4.03 -22.76 8.95
N LEU A 590 4.33 -22.07 10.04
CA LEU A 590 3.37 -21.19 10.72
C LEU A 590 3.19 -19.86 9.94
N VAL A 591 2.57 -18.87 10.57
CA VAL A 591 2.29 -17.56 9.96
C VAL A 591 3.55 -16.82 9.53
N ALA A 592 3.41 -16.01 8.47
CA ALA A 592 4.49 -15.19 7.91
C ALA A 592 5.73 -16.00 7.48
N ILE A 593 5.52 -17.20 6.95
CA ILE A 593 6.53 -18.00 6.26
C ILE A 593 5.94 -18.45 4.93
N HIS A 594 6.76 -18.44 3.88
CA HIS A 594 6.41 -18.97 2.57
C HIS A 594 7.38 -20.09 2.19
N GLY A 595 6.92 -21.01 1.34
CA GLY A 595 7.73 -22.08 0.78
C GLY A 595 7.70 -22.03 -0.74
N ILE A 596 8.86 -22.26 -1.35
CA ILE A 596 9.06 -22.34 -2.81
C ILE A 596 9.37 -23.78 -3.16
N LEU A 597 8.51 -24.41 -3.95
CA LEU A 597 8.69 -25.77 -4.44
C LEU A 597 9.60 -25.77 -5.67
N TYR A 598 10.57 -26.67 -5.68
CA TYR A 598 11.58 -26.79 -6.75
C TYR A 598 11.55 -28.19 -7.37
N HIS A 599 12.09 -28.30 -8.59
CA HIS A 599 12.16 -29.56 -9.34
C HIS A 599 13.52 -30.26 -9.23
N SER A 600 14.60 -29.49 -9.11
CA SER A 600 15.96 -30.01 -8.92
C SER A 600 16.65 -29.33 -7.75
N LEU A 601 17.54 -30.06 -7.07
CA LEU A 601 18.31 -29.52 -5.95
C LEU A 601 19.27 -28.41 -6.40
N THR A 602 19.85 -28.53 -7.60
CA THR A 602 20.76 -27.52 -8.15
C THR A 602 20.04 -26.19 -8.36
N ASP A 603 18.84 -26.20 -8.96
CA ASP A 603 18.04 -24.99 -9.15
C ASP A 603 17.62 -24.38 -7.80
N ALA A 604 17.36 -25.23 -6.80
CA ALA A 604 17.03 -24.78 -5.45
C ALA A 604 18.20 -24.04 -4.80
N LEU A 605 19.41 -24.59 -4.91
CA LEU A 605 20.65 -24.00 -4.37
C LEU A 605 21.02 -22.71 -5.11
N PHE A 606 20.89 -22.68 -6.43
CA PHE A 606 21.05 -21.46 -7.22
C PHE A 606 20.08 -20.37 -6.76
N LEU A 607 18.78 -20.68 -6.69
CA LEU A 607 17.77 -19.73 -6.24
C LEU A 607 18.04 -19.26 -4.79
N LEU A 608 18.50 -20.17 -3.94
CA LEU A 608 18.90 -19.86 -2.56
C LEU A 608 20.04 -18.83 -2.50
N SER A 609 21.03 -18.93 -3.39
CA SER A 609 22.10 -17.91 -3.49
C SER A 609 21.58 -16.55 -3.93
N LEU A 610 20.61 -16.53 -4.85
CA LEU A 610 20.02 -15.28 -5.34
C LEU A 610 19.20 -14.60 -4.25
N ILE A 611 18.30 -15.35 -3.58
CA ILE A 611 17.41 -14.80 -2.55
C ILE A 611 18.21 -14.25 -1.37
N ASN A 612 19.30 -14.90 -0.97
CA ASN A 612 20.15 -14.43 0.14
C ASN A 612 21.14 -13.32 -0.25
N SER A 613 21.16 -12.88 -1.52
CA SER A 613 22.06 -11.84 -2.01
C SER A 613 21.63 -10.42 -1.62
N ARG A 614 22.60 -9.50 -1.54
CA ARG A 614 22.37 -8.07 -1.35
C ARG A 614 21.52 -7.46 -2.47
N LEU A 615 21.65 -7.94 -3.70
CA LEU A 615 20.92 -7.43 -4.86
C LEU A 615 19.41 -7.63 -4.72
N LEU A 616 18.95 -8.85 -4.40
CA LEU A 616 17.51 -9.12 -4.23
C LEU A 616 16.95 -8.51 -2.95
N ASN A 617 17.76 -8.40 -1.89
CA ASN A 617 17.39 -7.64 -0.70
C ASN A 617 17.21 -6.14 -1.01
N TRP A 618 18.11 -5.54 -1.79
CA TRP A 618 17.99 -4.15 -2.25
C TRP A 618 16.73 -3.95 -3.12
N LEU A 619 16.45 -4.86 -4.05
CA LEU A 619 15.27 -4.81 -4.90
C LEU A 619 13.98 -4.79 -4.07
N HIS A 620 13.92 -5.60 -3.00
CA HIS A 620 12.81 -5.58 -2.05
C HIS A 620 12.69 -4.21 -1.38
N ILE A 621 13.77 -3.74 -0.75
CA ILE A 621 13.78 -2.50 0.04
C ILE A 621 13.25 -1.33 -0.78
N ILE A 622 13.65 -1.24 -2.07
CA ILE A 622 13.21 -0.14 -2.93
C ILE A 622 11.81 -0.34 -3.52
N SER A 623 11.45 -1.57 -3.89
CA SER A 623 10.16 -1.87 -4.57
C SER A 623 8.98 -2.04 -3.59
N TYR A 624 9.27 -2.31 -2.32
CA TYR A 624 8.29 -2.54 -1.26
C TYR A 624 8.45 -1.53 -0.11
N TYR A 625 9.08 -0.39 -0.36
CA TYR A 625 9.39 0.62 0.65
C TYR A 625 8.15 1.09 1.45
N SER A 626 6.97 1.20 0.80
CA SER A 626 5.70 1.54 1.47
C SER A 626 5.13 0.43 2.37
N ALA A 627 5.76 -0.75 2.43
CA ALA A 627 5.34 -1.91 3.26
C ALA A 627 6.25 -2.09 4.47
N ARG A 628 7.16 -1.14 4.71
CA ARG A 628 8.02 -1.14 5.89
C ARG A 628 7.18 -1.12 7.17
N ILE A 629 7.61 -1.92 8.14
CA ILE A 629 7.01 -1.98 9.46
C ILE A 629 7.81 -1.02 10.35
N PRO A 630 7.15 -0.30 11.26
CA PRO A 630 7.84 0.56 12.23
C PRO A 630 8.93 -0.24 12.98
N GLN A 631 10.03 0.40 13.37
CA GLN A 631 11.20 -0.22 14.03
C GLN A 631 12.10 -1.09 13.12
N GLY A 632 12.04 -0.88 11.80
CA GLY A 632 13.04 -1.40 10.85
C GLY A 632 12.82 -2.84 10.38
N SER A 633 11.66 -3.43 10.64
CA SER A 633 11.29 -4.72 10.04
C SER A 633 10.70 -4.53 8.64
N LEU A 634 11.03 -5.44 7.73
CA LEU A 634 10.53 -5.46 6.36
C LEU A 634 9.51 -6.58 6.21
N ARG A 635 8.46 -6.31 5.42
CA ARG A 635 7.44 -7.30 5.06
C ARG A 635 7.73 -7.83 3.66
N TYR A 636 7.84 -9.15 3.55
CA TYR A 636 8.07 -9.89 2.32
C TYR A 636 6.81 -10.69 1.98
N PRO A 637 5.79 -10.05 1.36
CA PRO A 637 4.57 -10.75 0.99
C PRO A 637 4.85 -11.84 -0.05
N ILE A 638 3.94 -12.81 -0.20
CA ILE A 638 4.06 -13.82 -1.26
C ILE A 638 4.18 -13.17 -2.65
N SER A 639 3.50 -12.05 -2.88
CA SER A 639 3.56 -11.28 -4.13
C SER A 639 4.95 -10.70 -4.43
N PHE A 640 5.81 -10.51 -3.42
CA PHE A 640 7.22 -10.18 -3.66
C PHE A 640 7.96 -11.35 -4.28
N TYR A 641 7.89 -12.52 -3.65
CA TYR A 641 8.55 -13.73 -4.14
C TYR A 641 8.02 -14.12 -5.52
N GLU A 642 6.71 -14.08 -5.73
CA GLU A 642 6.08 -14.38 -7.03
C GLU A 642 6.61 -13.51 -8.17
N ASN A 643 6.98 -12.26 -7.90
CA ASN A 643 7.43 -11.31 -8.90
C ASN A 643 8.95 -11.12 -8.95
N LEU A 644 9.74 -11.95 -8.26
CA LEU A 644 11.20 -11.87 -8.30
C LEU A 644 11.73 -12.06 -9.74
N PRO A 645 12.58 -11.14 -10.23
CA PRO A 645 13.22 -11.28 -11.54
C PRO A 645 14.43 -12.22 -11.44
N ILE A 646 14.23 -13.49 -11.77
CA ILE A 646 15.30 -14.50 -11.80
C ILE A 646 16.01 -14.41 -13.14
N ARG A 647 17.32 -14.15 -13.13
CA ARG A 647 18.14 -14.10 -14.35
C ARG A 647 17.91 -15.36 -15.18
N ARG A 648 17.60 -15.19 -16.47
CA ARG A 648 17.43 -16.32 -17.37
C ARG A 648 18.75 -17.04 -17.57
N ILE A 649 18.75 -18.37 -17.55
CA ILE A 649 19.94 -19.21 -17.71
C ILE A 649 19.80 -20.06 -18.97
N ALA A 650 20.85 -20.10 -19.79
CA ALA A 650 20.89 -20.89 -21.01
C ALA A 650 21.68 -22.18 -20.76
N PHE A 651 20.97 -23.31 -20.61
CA PHE A 651 21.56 -24.64 -20.47
C PHE A 651 21.96 -25.21 -21.83
N VAL A 652 22.98 -24.61 -22.44
CA VAL A 652 23.46 -24.91 -23.80
C VAL A 652 24.93 -25.30 -23.87
N THR A 653 25.60 -25.38 -22.72
CA THR A 653 26.98 -25.86 -22.61
C THR A 653 27.00 -27.39 -22.57
N PRO A 654 27.84 -28.08 -23.37
CA PRO A 654 28.02 -29.52 -23.27
C PRO A 654 28.38 -29.97 -21.85
N LYS A 655 27.84 -31.10 -21.41
CA LYS A 655 27.98 -31.56 -20.02
C LYS A 655 29.44 -31.78 -19.61
N GLU A 656 30.30 -32.31 -20.48
CA GLU A 656 31.72 -32.49 -20.16
C GLU A 656 32.44 -31.16 -19.94
N VAL A 657 32.04 -30.13 -20.70
CA VAL A 657 32.58 -28.76 -20.57
C VAL A 657 32.10 -28.15 -19.27
N GLN A 658 30.80 -28.25 -18.96
CA GLN A 658 30.22 -27.77 -17.70
C GLN A 658 30.92 -28.39 -16.48
N GLU A 659 31.11 -29.71 -16.47
CA GLU A 659 31.80 -30.43 -15.40
C GLU A 659 33.26 -30.00 -15.23
N LYS A 660 33.96 -29.73 -16.34
CA LYS A 660 35.34 -29.22 -16.31
C LYS A 660 35.41 -27.82 -15.70
N VAL A 661 34.60 -26.88 -16.21
CA VAL A 661 34.65 -25.49 -15.73
C VAL A 661 34.17 -25.40 -14.26
N LEU A 662 33.18 -26.21 -13.86
CA LEU A 662 32.76 -26.31 -12.47
C LEU A 662 33.89 -26.84 -11.56
N ARG A 663 34.70 -27.79 -12.05
CA ARG A 663 35.88 -28.28 -11.31
C ARG A 663 36.92 -27.17 -11.12
N ASP A 664 37.16 -26.38 -12.16
CA ASP A 664 38.08 -25.25 -12.10
C ASP A 664 37.56 -24.16 -11.14
N ALA A 665 36.26 -23.86 -11.18
CA ALA A 665 35.62 -22.95 -10.23
C ALA A 665 35.77 -23.41 -8.77
N LYS A 666 35.61 -24.71 -8.49
CA LYS A 666 35.84 -25.29 -7.16
C LYS A 666 37.29 -25.15 -6.71
N ASN A 667 38.26 -25.32 -7.61
CA ASN A 667 39.67 -25.14 -7.30
C ASN A 667 40.00 -23.67 -6.99
N HIS A 668 39.51 -22.74 -7.82
CA HIS A 668 39.69 -21.31 -7.59
C HIS A 668 39.02 -20.86 -6.29
N TYR A 669 37.84 -21.39 -5.94
CA TYR A 669 37.19 -21.12 -4.66
C TYR A 669 38.06 -21.54 -3.47
N LYS A 670 38.67 -22.73 -3.51
CA LYS A 670 39.60 -23.19 -2.45
C LYS A 670 40.79 -22.24 -2.30
N MET A 671 41.41 -21.84 -3.41
CA MET A 671 42.50 -20.87 -3.41
C MET A 671 42.08 -19.50 -2.88
N TYR A 672 40.84 -19.07 -3.19
CA TYR A 672 40.27 -17.83 -2.68
C TYR A 672 40.11 -17.86 -1.16
N LEU A 673 39.63 -18.97 -0.57
CA LEU A 673 39.49 -19.08 0.88
C LEU A 673 40.84 -18.91 1.61
N GLU A 674 41.93 -19.39 1.01
CA GLU A 674 43.30 -19.32 1.56
C GLU A 674 43.94 -17.94 1.34
N SER A 675 43.88 -17.40 0.13
CA SER A 675 44.61 -16.19 -0.26
C SER A 675 43.82 -14.88 -0.11
N ALA A 676 42.49 -14.98 0.04
CA ALA A 676 41.53 -13.88 -0.04
C ALA A 676 41.58 -13.09 -1.37
N LYS A 677 42.17 -13.64 -2.44
CA LYS A 677 42.24 -13.03 -3.77
C LYS A 677 41.18 -13.63 -4.71
N PRO A 678 40.16 -12.86 -5.13
CA PRO A 678 39.04 -13.39 -5.90
C PRO A 678 39.30 -13.43 -7.42
N ASP A 679 40.43 -12.90 -7.90
CA ASP A 679 40.71 -12.66 -9.32
C ASP A 679 40.51 -13.89 -10.20
N ALA A 680 40.96 -15.07 -9.76
CA ALA A 680 40.80 -16.30 -10.52
C ALA A 680 39.33 -16.74 -10.64
N VAL A 681 38.51 -16.50 -9.62
CA VAL A 681 37.07 -16.77 -9.65
C VAL A 681 36.37 -15.75 -10.55
N PHE A 682 36.73 -14.47 -10.43
CA PHE A 682 36.16 -13.40 -11.25
C PHE A 682 36.48 -13.58 -12.72
N ASN A 683 37.73 -13.85 -13.08
CA ASN A 683 38.13 -14.11 -14.45
C ASN A 683 37.38 -15.31 -15.05
N LEU A 684 37.15 -16.37 -14.27
CA LEU A 684 36.37 -17.53 -14.71
C LEU A 684 34.89 -17.17 -14.93
N VAL A 685 34.27 -16.42 -14.02
CA VAL A 685 32.88 -15.98 -14.15
C VAL A 685 32.72 -15.01 -15.33
N GLU A 686 33.61 -14.04 -15.47
CA GLU A 686 33.57 -13.06 -16.56
C GLU A 686 33.77 -13.72 -17.92
N SER A 687 34.80 -14.57 -18.07
CA SER A 687 35.00 -15.33 -19.31
C SER A 687 33.81 -16.24 -19.64
N SER A 688 33.15 -16.82 -18.63
CA SER A 688 31.93 -17.61 -18.82
C SER A 688 30.75 -16.74 -19.29
N LEU A 689 30.66 -15.49 -18.86
CA LEU A 689 29.57 -14.57 -19.24
C LEU A 689 29.85 -13.78 -20.53
N MET A 690 31.08 -13.79 -21.04
CA MET A 690 31.42 -13.18 -22.33
C MET A 690 31.03 -14.09 -23.50
N LYS A 691 30.62 -13.50 -24.63
CA LYS A 691 30.11 -14.20 -25.83
C LYS A 691 31.24 -14.82 -26.66
N GLU A 692 31.84 -15.90 -26.17
CA GLU A 692 33.02 -16.50 -26.81
C GLU A 692 32.85 -18.00 -27.17
N HIS A 693 31.78 -18.68 -26.74
CA HIS A 693 31.61 -20.12 -26.98
C HIS A 693 30.51 -20.44 -27.99
N LYS A 694 30.74 -21.49 -28.82
CA LYS A 694 29.73 -22.01 -29.73
C LYS A 694 28.83 -23.00 -28.96
N PRO A 695 27.55 -22.68 -28.75
CA PRO A 695 26.66 -23.53 -27.97
C PRO A 695 26.36 -24.85 -28.69
N ASP A 696 26.01 -25.89 -27.93
CA ASP A 696 25.61 -27.17 -28.49
C ASP A 696 24.30 -27.01 -29.29
N ALA A 697 24.30 -27.42 -30.55
CA ALA A 697 23.17 -27.20 -31.45
C ALA A 697 21.91 -27.96 -31.02
N GLU A 698 22.04 -29.15 -30.41
CA GLU A 698 20.89 -29.90 -29.91
C GLU A 698 20.33 -29.28 -28.64
N LEU A 699 21.20 -28.82 -27.73
CA LEU A 699 20.77 -28.12 -26.53
C LEU A 699 20.12 -26.77 -26.84
N VAL A 700 20.61 -26.03 -27.84
CA VAL A 700 19.97 -24.80 -28.33
C VAL A 700 18.58 -25.11 -28.87
N LYS A 701 18.41 -26.16 -29.68
CA LYS A 701 17.10 -26.58 -30.17
C LYS A 701 16.16 -26.93 -29.01
N LYS A 702 16.65 -27.68 -28.01
CA LYS A 702 15.87 -28.03 -26.82
C LYS A 702 15.50 -26.80 -25.99
N HIS A 703 16.44 -25.87 -25.78
CA HIS A 703 16.21 -24.62 -25.07
C HIS A 703 15.17 -23.75 -25.78
N ASN A 704 15.30 -23.57 -27.10
CA ASN A 704 14.39 -22.77 -27.91
C ASN A 704 13.00 -23.41 -28.07
N ALA A 705 12.88 -24.73 -27.88
CA ALA A 705 11.61 -25.45 -27.89
C ALA A 705 10.81 -25.27 -26.58
N ASP A 706 11.44 -24.82 -25.49
CA ASP A 706 10.75 -24.52 -24.24
C ASP A 706 9.81 -23.31 -24.42
N PRO A 707 8.50 -23.45 -24.14
CA PRO A 707 7.56 -22.34 -24.18
C PRO A 707 7.95 -21.12 -23.34
N LEU A 708 8.76 -21.28 -22.27
CA LEU A 708 9.24 -20.20 -21.42
C LEU A 708 10.32 -19.32 -22.08
N ASN A 709 10.97 -19.82 -23.14
CA ASN A 709 12.05 -19.15 -23.86
C ASN A 709 11.59 -18.53 -25.20
N LYS A 710 10.28 -18.47 -25.45
CA LYS A 710 9.70 -18.02 -26.73
C LYS A 710 10.15 -16.61 -27.14
N ASP A 711 10.29 -15.71 -26.18
CA ASP A 711 10.70 -14.31 -26.39
C ASP A 711 12.23 -14.12 -26.38
N TRP A 712 13.00 -15.19 -26.11
CA TRP A 712 14.45 -15.16 -26.03
C TRP A 712 15.05 -16.45 -26.58
N GLN A 713 15.01 -16.56 -27.91
CA GLN A 713 15.63 -17.67 -28.61
C GLN A 713 17.13 -17.40 -28.81
N ILE A 714 17.92 -18.45 -28.59
CA ILE A 714 19.35 -18.44 -28.86
C ILE A 714 19.52 -18.72 -30.35
N PRO A 715 20.12 -17.80 -31.14
CA PRO A 715 20.33 -18.04 -32.57
C PRO A 715 21.27 -19.22 -32.79
N GLU A 716 20.94 -20.10 -33.74
CA GLU A 716 21.80 -21.25 -34.06
C GLU A 716 23.17 -20.78 -34.59
N GLY A 717 24.24 -21.36 -34.04
CA GLY A 717 25.61 -21.12 -34.50
C GLY A 717 26.25 -19.79 -34.06
N ILE A 718 25.55 -18.97 -33.27
CA ILE A 718 26.09 -17.73 -32.71
C ILE A 718 26.78 -18.00 -31.37
N LEU A 719 27.89 -17.28 -31.11
CA LEU A 719 28.57 -17.35 -29.83
C LEU A 719 27.68 -16.86 -28.70
N TRP A 720 27.67 -17.59 -27.58
CA TRP A 720 26.80 -17.34 -26.44
C TRP A 720 27.57 -17.27 -25.13
N GLU A 721 26.88 -16.96 -24.03
CA GLU A 721 27.41 -17.06 -22.66
C GLU A 721 27.24 -18.49 -22.10
N GLN A 722 28.15 -18.92 -21.22
CA GLN A 722 28.06 -20.15 -20.40
C GLN A 722 27.37 -19.83 -19.07
N SER A 723 26.16 -19.27 -19.10
CA SER A 723 25.45 -18.87 -17.87
C SER A 723 25.02 -20.05 -16.99
N ASP A 724 24.93 -21.25 -17.56
CA ASP A 724 24.70 -22.52 -16.86
C ASP A 724 25.87 -22.94 -15.96
N VAL A 725 27.10 -22.60 -16.32
CA VAL A 725 28.26 -22.82 -15.45
C VAL A 725 28.22 -21.88 -14.23
N VAL A 726 27.84 -20.62 -14.43
CA VAL A 726 27.71 -19.64 -13.33
C VAL A 726 26.57 -20.05 -12.39
N HIS A 727 25.49 -20.59 -12.94
CA HIS A 727 24.40 -21.19 -12.18
C HIS A 727 24.91 -22.30 -11.24
N ASP A 728 25.67 -23.26 -11.77
CA ASP A 728 26.20 -24.38 -10.98
C ASP A 728 27.25 -23.94 -9.96
N ALA A 729 28.08 -22.95 -10.30
CA ALA A 729 29.04 -22.37 -9.38
C ALA A 729 28.33 -21.72 -8.18
N LEU A 730 27.27 -20.94 -8.42
CA LEU A 730 26.44 -20.35 -7.37
C LEU A 730 25.73 -21.42 -6.53
N ALA A 731 25.20 -22.47 -7.15
CA ALA A 731 24.60 -23.60 -6.45
C ALA A 731 25.62 -24.30 -5.52
N PHE A 732 26.84 -24.52 -6.01
CA PHE A 732 27.95 -25.06 -5.19
C PHE A 732 28.29 -24.15 -4.00
N LEU A 733 28.38 -22.83 -4.20
CA LEU A 733 28.68 -21.92 -3.09
C LEU A 733 27.55 -21.90 -2.04
N ALA A 734 26.28 -21.97 -2.46
CA ALA A 734 25.15 -22.11 -1.55
C ALA A 734 25.21 -23.42 -0.74
N GLU A 735 25.61 -24.53 -1.37
CA GLU A 735 25.86 -25.80 -0.68
C GLU A 735 26.96 -25.65 0.38
N GLN A 736 28.08 -25.02 0.04
CA GLN A 736 29.17 -24.76 0.99
C GLN A 736 28.72 -23.87 2.16
N MET A 737 27.86 -22.86 1.91
CA MET A 737 27.26 -22.05 2.97
C MET A 737 26.40 -22.91 3.92
N ILE A 738 25.60 -23.83 3.39
CA ILE A 738 24.79 -24.76 4.20
C ILE A 738 25.69 -25.67 5.05
N GLU A 739 26.71 -26.28 4.46
CA GLU A 739 27.64 -27.19 5.15
C GLU A 739 28.39 -26.47 6.27
N MET A 740 28.97 -25.29 5.98
CA MET A 740 29.67 -24.49 6.97
C MET A 740 28.76 -24.03 8.11
N ASN A 741 27.51 -23.64 7.82
CA ASN A 741 26.55 -23.30 8.87
C ASN A 741 26.17 -24.52 9.73
N LYS A 742 26.04 -25.72 9.15
CA LYS A 742 25.81 -26.96 9.91
C LYS A 742 26.98 -27.26 10.85
N ASP A 743 28.22 -27.11 10.39
CA ASP A 743 29.41 -27.33 11.22
C ASP A 743 29.52 -26.29 12.34
N LYS A 744 29.22 -25.02 12.03
CA LYS A 744 29.15 -23.91 13.01
C LYS A 744 28.15 -24.24 14.12
N GLN A 745 26.94 -24.66 13.76
CA GLN A 745 25.92 -25.03 14.75
C GLN A 745 26.29 -26.27 15.55
N ARG A 746 26.92 -27.27 14.92
CA ARG A 746 27.35 -28.49 15.61
C ARG A 746 28.36 -28.15 16.71
N GLU A 747 29.33 -27.30 16.42
CA GLU A 747 30.34 -26.87 17.38
C GLU A 747 29.74 -25.97 18.49
N ILE A 748 28.92 -24.98 18.14
CA ILE A 748 28.24 -24.13 19.14
C ILE A 748 27.35 -24.98 20.06
N LYS A 749 26.53 -25.89 19.50
CA LYS A 749 25.68 -26.79 20.29
C LYS A 749 26.52 -27.70 21.18
N GLY A 750 27.65 -28.20 20.67
CA GLY A 750 28.59 -29.02 21.43
C GLY A 750 29.18 -28.27 22.62
N PHE A 751 29.71 -27.07 22.40
CA PHE A 751 30.28 -26.22 23.45
C PHE A 751 29.24 -25.82 24.49
N LEU A 752 28.08 -25.31 24.07
CA LEU A 752 27.02 -24.87 25.00
C LEU A 752 26.46 -26.04 25.81
N GLY A 753 26.26 -27.20 25.20
CA GLY A 753 25.83 -28.42 25.90
C GLY A 753 26.87 -28.94 26.89
N TRP A 754 28.16 -28.88 26.51
CA TRP A 754 29.26 -29.18 27.43
C TRP A 754 29.29 -28.18 28.60
N LEU A 755 29.16 -26.89 28.33
CA LEU A 755 29.14 -25.84 29.35
C LEU A 755 27.99 -26.03 30.35
N GLU A 756 26.79 -26.35 29.88
CA GLU A 756 25.63 -26.67 30.73
C GLU A 756 25.94 -27.84 31.68
N SER A 757 26.65 -28.87 31.18
CA SER A 757 27.04 -30.03 31.99
C SER A 757 28.05 -29.67 33.10
N GLN A 758 28.92 -28.69 32.87
CA GLN A 758 29.92 -28.24 33.85
C GLN A 758 29.32 -27.33 34.92
N LEU A 759 28.36 -26.47 34.55
CA LEU A 759 27.83 -25.43 35.43
C LEU A 759 26.69 -25.90 36.34
N LYS A 760 26.00 -27.02 36.02
CA LYS A 760 24.86 -27.53 36.79
C LYS A 760 23.85 -26.44 37.18
N ILE A 761 23.29 -25.79 36.16
CA ILE A 761 22.45 -24.60 36.31
C ILE A 761 21.07 -24.97 36.88
N GLN A 762 20.63 -24.27 37.92
CA GLN A 762 19.28 -24.39 38.47
C GLN A 762 18.23 -23.81 37.52
N SER A 763 17.09 -24.51 37.37
CA SER A 763 15.95 -24.01 36.61
C SER A 763 15.38 -22.71 37.20
N GLY A 764 14.92 -21.82 36.32
CA GLY A 764 14.24 -20.60 36.71
C GLY A 764 12.80 -20.83 37.16
N ALA A 765 12.27 -19.85 37.93
CA ALA A 765 10.87 -19.84 38.37
C ALA A 765 9.86 -19.72 37.21
N ASP A 766 10.35 -19.33 36.02
CA ASP A 766 9.65 -19.23 34.75
C ASP A 766 9.65 -20.55 33.95
N GLY A 767 10.22 -21.62 34.49
CA GLY A 767 10.32 -22.93 33.82
C GLY A 767 11.52 -23.09 32.87
N ASN A 768 12.32 -22.04 32.68
CA ASN A 768 13.53 -22.09 31.86
C ASN A 768 14.62 -22.96 32.52
N SER A 769 15.36 -23.73 31.73
CA SER A 769 16.43 -24.62 32.22
C SER A 769 17.74 -24.42 31.43
N GLY A 770 18.87 -24.87 31.99
CA GLY A 770 20.19 -24.70 31.37
C GLY A 770 20.57 -23.22 31.20
N ILE A 771 21.25 -22.89 30.10
CA ILE A 771 21.66 -21.50 29.79
C ILE A 771 20.45 -20.57 29.66
N GLU A 772 19.27 -21.08 29.29
CA GLU A 772 18.05 -20.26 29.14
C GLU A 772 17.58 -19.64 30.46
N ALA A 773 18.02 -20.18 31.60
CA ALA A 773 17.73 -19.67 32.95
C ALA A 773 18.70 -18.55 33.41
N LEU A 774 19.73 -18.21 32.61
CA LEU A 774 20.76 -17.23 32.96
C LEU A 774 20.44 -15.83 32.44
N THR A 775 20.74 -14.81 33.23
CA THR A 775 20.80 -13.41 32.77
C THR A 775 21.98 -13.25 31.82
N GLY A 776 21.78 -12.60 30.67
CA GLY A 776 22.82 -12.48 29.63
C GLY A 776 22.92 -13.69 28.67
N LYS A 777 21.94 -14.61 28.72
CA LYS A 777 21.86 -15.79 27.84
C LYS A 777 22.06 -15.53 26.36
N THR A 778 21.56 -14.41 25.83
CA THR A 778 21.74 -14.04 24.41
C THR A 778 23.21 -13.82 24.06
N GLN A 779 23.98 -13.20 24.96
CA GLN A 779 25.42 -12.98 24.78
C GLN A 779 26.20 -14.30 24.90
N ILE A 780 25.85 -15.15 25.87
CA ILE A 780 26.47 -16.49 26.03
C ILE A 780 26.24 -17.33 24.77
N LYS A 781 25.02 -17.36 24.24
CA LYS A 781 24.67 -18.14 23.05
C LYS A 781 25.30 -17.58 21.77
N ASN A 782 25.50 -16.27 21.71
CA ASN A 782 26.12 -15.57 20.58
C ASN A 782 27.59 -15.22 20.85
N TYR A 783 28.33 -16.06 21.58
CA TYR A 783 29.72 -15.78 21.94
C TYR A 783 30.66 -15.68 20.73
N LEU A 784 30.33 -16.31 19.60
CA LEU A 784 31.05 -16.17 18.34
C LEU A 784 30.83 -14.79 17.67
N GLY A 785 29.74 -14.11 18.02
CA GLY A 785 29.23 -12.97 17.27
C GLY A 785 28.67 -13.34 15.90
N ASP A 786 28.25 -12.32 15.15
CA ASP A 786 27.51 -12.43 13.90
C ASP A 786 28.15 -11.52 12.83
N TYR A 787 28.81 -12.13 11.85
CA TYR A 787 29.46 -11.39 10.76
C TYR A 787 28.46 -10.59 9.92
N GLN A 788 27.19 -10.99 9.85
CA GLN A 788 26.16 -10.29 9.08
C GLN A 788 25.71 -8.98 9.75
N LYS A 789 26.06 -8.82 11.03
CA LYS A 789 25.80 -7.63 11.85
C LYS A 789 27.07 -6.86 12.21
N GLY A 790 28.25 -7.34 11.80
CA GLY A 790 29.53 -6.79 12.22
C GLY A 790 29.82 -7.01 13.72
N GLU A 791 29.20 -8.02 14.32
CA GLU A 791 29.41 -8.37 15.73
C GLU A 791 30.67 -9.25 15.86
N GLU A 792 31.62 -8.79 16.68
CA GLU A 792 32.81 -9.56 17.06
C GLU A 792 32.47 -10.68 18.05
N ASP A 793 33.40 -11.62 18.24
CA ASP A 793 33.27 -12.60 19.31
C ASP A 793 33.38 -11.95 20.69
N LEU A 794 32.70 -12.54 21.66
CA LEU A 794 32.68 -12.03 23.03
C LEU A 794 34.02 -12.32 23.70
N PRO A 795 34.74 -11.32 24.25
CA PRO A 795 35.98 -11.60 24.97
C PRO A 795 35.72 -12.54 26.16
N PHE A 796 36.61 -13.50 26.40
CA PHE A 796 36.42 -14.49 27.46
C PHE A 796 36.17 -13.86 28.84
N GLU A 797 36.86 -12.76 29.15
CA GLU A 797 36.66 -12.04 30.43
C GLU A 797 35.25 -11.47 30.59
N GLU A 798 34.62 -11.05 29.49
CA GLU A 798 33.22 -10.60 29.50
C GLU A 798 32.26 -11.78 29.61
N PHE A 799 32.52 -12.86 28.85
CA PHE A 799 31.79 -14.12 28.97
C PHE A 799 31.81 -14.65 30.41
N TRP A 800 32.98 -14.65 31.05
CA TRP A 800 33.15 -15.07 32.44
C TRP A 800 32.40 -14.17 33.43
N LYS A 801 32.48 -12.84 33.27
CA LYS A 801 31.71 -11.88 34.08
C LYS A 801 30.21 -12.14 34.01
N ILE A 802 29.69 -12.57 32.85
CA ILE A 802 28.26 -12.93 32.72
C ILE A 802 27.96 -14.19 33.56
N LEU A 803 28.83 -15.20 33.55
CA LEU A 803 28.68 -16.38 34.41
C LEU A 803 28.73 -16.00 35.90
N GLU A 804 29.66 -15.15 36.32
CA GLU A 804 29.79 -14.69 37.71
C GLU A 804 28.55 -13.94 38.22
N LYS A 805 27.93 -13.13 37.35
CA LYS A 805 26.65 -12.45 37.65
C LYS A 805 25.53 -13.45 37.96
N ASN A 806 25.63 -14.68 37.46
CA ASN A 806 24.67 -15.76 37.67
C ASN A 806 25.08 -16.77 38.75
N LYS A 807 26.07 -16.45 39.60
CA LYS A 807 26.60 -17.34 40.66
C LYS A 807 25.55 -17.94 41.60
N THR A 808 24.40 -17.29 41.79
CA THR A 808 23.32 -17.80 42.64
C THR A 808 22.53 -18.94 42.01
N ARG A 809 22.60 -19.09 40.67
CA ARG A 809 21.92 -20.12 39.89
C ARG A 809 22.85 -21.26 39.45
N ILE A 810 24.15 -21.03 39.50
CA ILE A 810 25.19 -22.00 39.13
C ILE A 810 25.61 -22.75 40.40
N GLN A 811 25.44 -24.07 40.42
CA GLN A 811 25.78 -24.87 41.61
C GLN A 811 27.28 -25.14 41.74
N THR A 812 28.03 -25.07 40.64
CA THR A 812 29.47 -25.27 40.63
C THR A 812 30.21 -24.06 41.21
N ASN A 813 31.27 -24.28 41.98
CA ASN A 813 32.05 -23.20 42.58
C ASN A 813 32.83 -22.39 41.52
N LEU A 814 32.29 -21.25 41.11
CA LEU A 814 32.93 -20.33 40.16
C LEU A 814 34.23 -19.70 40.69
N LYS A 815 34.56 -19.82 41.98
CA LYS A 815 35.87 -19.37 42.51
C LYS A 815 36.97 -20.41 42.34
N ALA A 816 36.64 -21.63 41.88
CA ALA A 816 37.62 -22.68 41.68
C ALA A 816 38.48 -22.36 40.45
N ARG A 817 39.80 -22.23 40.66
CA ARG A 817 40.76 -21.94 39.59
C ARG A 817 40.69 -22.97 38.47
N ASP A 818 40.61 -24.25 38.82
CA ASP A 818 40.54 -25.33 37.83
C ASP A 818 39.30 -25.24 36.92
N LEU A 819 38.16 -24.78 37.44
CA LEU A 819 36.96 -24.58 36.63
C LEU A 819 37.12 -23.42 35.66
N TYR A 820 37.69 -22.30 36.11
CA TYR A 820 37.99 -21.15 35.25
C TYR A 820 38.92 -21.56 34.10
N GLU A 821 40.03 -22.23 34.41
CA GLU A 821 41.01 -22.66 33.40
C GLU A 821 40.39 -23.70 32.42
N ASN A 822 39.58 -24.63 32.92
CA ASN A 822 38.90 -25.62 32.06
C ASN A 822 37.87 -24.97 31.12
N ILE A 823 37.05 -24.05 31.62
CA ILE A 823 36.06 -23.34 30.79
C ILE A 823 36.77 -22.44 29.78
N LYS A 824 37.85 -21.76 30.18
CA LYS A 824 38.67 -20.95 29.29
C LYS A 824 39.29 -21.78 28.17
N ALA A 825 39.91 -22.91 28.51
CA ALA A 825 40.53 -23.79 27.53
C ALA A 825 39.52 -24.35 26.51
N GLU A 826 38.34 -24.79 26.95
CA GLU A 826 37.32 -25.30 26.01
C GLU A 826 36.66 -24.16 25.21
N TYR A 827 36.51 -22.96 25.79
CA TYR A 827 36.05 -21.76 25.08
C TYR A 827 37.01 -21.36 23.95
N GLU A 828 38.30 -21.23 24.26
CA GLU A 828 39.35 -20.91 23.30
C GLU A 828 39.47 -22.00 22.23
N LYS A 829 39.36 -23.27 22.61
CA LYS A 829 39.33 -24.40 21.67
C LYS A 829 38.12 -24.35 20.74
N SER A 830 36.93 -23.99 21.26
CA SER A 830 35.74 -23.81 20.41
C SER A 830 35.92 -22.64 19.44
N LEU A 831 36.39 -21.49 19.92
CA LEU A 831 36.68 -20.33 19.07
C LEU A 831 37.76 -20.61 18.02
N SER A 832 38.79 -21.40 18.34
CA SER A 832 39.84 -21.77 17.39
C SER A 832 39.30 -22.52 16.16
N LYS A 833 38.16 -23.20 16.30
CA LYS A 833 37.44 -23.84 15.18
C LYS A 833 36.43 -22.90 14.53
N LEU A 834 35.73 -22.10 15.33
CA LEU A 834 34.63 -21.26 14.86
C LEU A 834 35.09 -19.97 14.16
N LEU A 835 36.19 -19.34 14.57
CA LEU A 835 36.69 -18.11 13.96
C LEU A 835 37.10 -18.32 12.49
N PRO A 836 37.88 -19.36 12.13
CA PRO A 836 38.16 -19.65 10.72
C PRO A 836 36.89 -19.95 9.91
N LEU A 837 35.89 -20.59 10.54
CA LEU A 837 34.62 -20.91 9.89
C LEU A 837 33.77 -19.66 9.65
N LYS A 838 33.71 -18.74 10.63
CA LYS A 838 33.07 -17.42 10.52
C LYS A 838 33.71 -16.60 9.40
N GLU A 839 35.03 -16.62 9.28
CA GLU A 839 35.75 -15.93 8.20
C GLU A 839 35.43 -16.54 6.83
N LYS A 840 35.42 -17.88 6.69
CA LYS A 840 35.05 -18.55 5.44
C LYS A 840 33.60 -18.27 5.03
N LEU A 841 32.66 -18.25 5.99
CA LEU A 841 31.27 -17.87 5.76
C LEU A 841 31.19 -16.43 5.23
N HIS A 842 31.89 -15.48 5.87
CA HIS A 842 31.90 -14.10 5.43
C HIS A 842 32.49 -13.93 4.01
N LYS A 843 33.65 -14.55 3.73
CA LYS A 843 34.27 -14.55 2.40
C LYS A 843 33.33 -15.14 1.33
N THR A 844 32.65 -16.24 1.66
CA THR A 844 31.76 -16.92 0.72
C THR A 844 30.48 -16.14 0.46
N ASP A 845 29.84 -15.55 1.48
CA ASP A 845 28.66 -14.67 1.31
C ASP A 845 29.01 -13.45 0.45
N TRP A 846 30.18 -12.83 0.69
CA TRP A 846 30.68 -11.75 -0.15
C TRP A 846 30.94 -12.19 -1.59
N LEU A 847 31.58 -13.34 -1.80
CA LEU A 847 31.86 -13.87 -3.14
C LEU A 847 30.57 -14.14 -3.91
N ILE A 848 29.55 -14.70 -3.26
CA ILE A 848 28.22 -14.90 -3.85
C ILE A 848 27.65 -13.56 -4.33
N ASP A 849 27.66 -12.51 -3.49
CA ASP A 849 27.18 -11.18 -3.89
C ASP A 849 27.90 -10.66 -5.16
N GLN A 850 29.23 -10.80 -5.22
CA GLN A 850 30.01 -10.35 -6.38
C GLN A 850 29.67 -11.13 -7.66
N ILE A 851 29.50 -12.45 -7.56
CA ILE A 851 29.10 -13.28 -8.71
C ILE A 851 27.68 -12.93 -9.15
N VAL A 852 26.76 -12.68 -8.21
CA VAL A 852 25.40 -12.23 -8.51
C VAL A 852 25.40 -10.87 -9.23
N TYR A 853 26.22 -9.91 -8.80
CA TYR A 853 26.35 -8.63 -9.49
C TYR A 853 26.82 -8.82 -10.94
N LYS A 854 27.81 -9.67 -11.18
CA LYS A 854 28.30 -9.99 -12.53
C LYS A 854 27.24 -10.71 -13.36
N LEU A 855 26.49 -11.65 -12.78
CA LEU A 855 25.40 -12.39 -13.44
C LEU A 855 24.28 -11.46 -13.94
N TYR A 856 23.95 -10.42 -13.17
CA TYR A 856 23.00 -9.37 -13.55
C TYR A 856 23.67 -8.21 -14.33
N GLY A 857 24.98 -8.30 -14.58
CA GLY A 857 25.76 -7.36 -15.37
C GLY A 857 25.94 -5.98 -14.75
N LEU A 858 25.91 -5.86 -13.43
CA LEU A 858 26.00 -4.57 -12.72
C LEU A 858 27.33 -3.85 -12.93
N THR A 859 27.29 -2.53 -13.03
CA THR A 859 28.49 -1.68 -13.01
C THR A 859 28.91 -1.33 -11.58
N GLU A 860 30.14 -0.84 -11.38
CA GLU A 860 30.63 -0.39 -10.06
C GLU A 860 29.71 0.67 -9.42
N ASP A 861 29.16 1.60 -10.20
CA ASP A 861 28.23 2.60 -9.67
C ASP A 861 26.87 2.01 -9.31
N GLU A 862 26.39 1.02 -10.06
CA GLU A 862 25.17 0.27 -9.71
C GLU A 862 25.39 -0.57 -8.44
N ILE A 863 26.58 -1.14 -8.24
CA ILE A 863 26.95 -1.87 -7.01
C ILE A 863 26.93 -0.92 -5.81
N LYS A 864 27.48 0.30 -5.92
CA LYS A 864 27.41 1.30 -4.84
C LYS A 864 25.98 1.63 -4.43
N ILE A 865 25.05 1.69 -5.40
CA ILE A 865 23.61 1.90 -5.13
C ILE A 865 23.02 0.73 -4.33
N VAL A 866 23.37 -0.50 -4.69
CA VAL A 866 22.92 -1.71 -3.97
C VAL A 866 23.50 -1.77 -2.56
N GLU A 867 24.76 -1.39 -2.39
CA GLU A 867 25.47 -1.41 -1.10
C GLU A 867 25.18 -0.19 -0.21
N GLY A 868 24.41 0.80 -0.68
CA GLY A 868 24.07 2.00 0.08
C GLY A 868 25.27 2.93 0.33
N LYS A 869 26.26 2.93 -0.57
CA LYS A 869 27.49 3.75 -0.50
C LYS A 869 27.39 5.04 -1.33
N SER A 870 26.17 5.48 -1.67
CA SER A 870 25.87 6.61 -2.56
C SER A 870 25.61 7.90 -1.81
#